data_AF-A0A8J5HLF9-F1
#
_entry.id   AF-A0A8J5HLF9-F1
#
_cell.length_a   1.000
_cell.length_b   1.000
_cell.length_c   1.000
_cell.angle_alpha   90.00
_cell.angle_beta   90.00
_cell.angle_gamma   90.00
#
_symmetry.space_group_name_H-M   'P 1'
#
loop_
_entity.id
_entity.type
_entity.pdbx_description
1 polymer ?
#
loop_
_entity_poly.entity_id
_entity_poly.type
_entity_poly.pdbx_seq_one_letter_code
_entity_poly.pdbx_strand_id
1 'polypeptide(L)'
;MVFIQILSLVAWGFHVLALDLRGYNDSSVPPDAASYSVLHVVGDLVALLDALVLSQKCEYACHGAEWHVKNFGHGSERAVSRFVPVAIISDPVQSQWRCAAQAFSAAAFLTPSESSAARQMSTEPRVAVDRLRQSGLLRTQGLIGGKWIDAYDGKTIPVHNPATGDVIANVPFMGRNEAINAISSAHETFTSWSKLTANERSKRLRKWYDLIISHKEDLALLITLEQGKPLKESLGEVNYGASFIEFFAEEAKRIYGDIIPPTIDDRRLLVLKQAILDCQLDMFNFHIAYPSTFLLRKYLKLTVSSVYGSCDNPSPVGVVGAITPWNFPLAMITRKVGPALASGCTAVVKPSEYTPLTALAAAELALQAGISPGALNIVFGNAPDIGDSLLESTKVRKITFTGSTAVGKKLMAGSASTVKKISLELGGNAPCIVFDDADLDVAVKGTLAAKFRNSGQTCVCANRILVQEGIYDKFASAFAKAVQALEVGNGLIETTVQGPLINEAALEKVESLVKDATGKGADVLVGGRRHSLGRTFYEPTVLGNVNNEMLISSQEVFGPVARLLRFKTEEEAIQIANDTNAGLAAYIFTRSMPRSWRVSEALEYGLVGVNEGLISTEVAPFGGFKQSGLGREGSKYGIDEYLEIKYVCLGNLKEV
;
A
#
# COMPACT_ATOMS: atom_id res chain seq x y z
N MET A 1 -4.90 11.80 -48.21
CA MET A 1 -6.12 11.02 -47.95
C MET A 1 -7.02 11.66 -46.88
N VAL A 2 -6.54 11.92 -45.67
CA VAL A 2 -7.36 12.48 -44.55
C VAL A 2 -8.18 13.73 -44.95
N PHE A 3 -7.57 14.68 -45.67
CA PHE A 3 -8.23 15.93 -46.09
C PHE A 3 -9.48 15.71 -46.99
N ILE A 4 -9.48 14.65 -47.80
CA ILE A 4 -10.62 14.31 -48.68
C ILE A 4 -11.76 13.67 -47.86
N GLN A 5 -11.42 12.84 -46.86
CA GLN A 5 -12.42 12.23 -45.98
C GLN A 5 -13.14 13.27 -45.11
N ILE A 6 -12.44 14.31 -44.66
CA ILE A 6 -13.03 15.43 -43.92
C ILE A 6 -14.03 16.20 -44.80
N LEU A 7 -13.67 16.50 -46.05
CA LEU A 7 -14.58 17.17 -47.00
C LEU A 7 -15.83 16.32 -47.31
N SER A 8 -15.69 14.99 -47.42
CA SER A 8 -16.85 14.09 -47.59
C SER A 8 -17.78 14.08 -46.38
N LEU A 9 -17.23 14.11 -45.15
CA LEU A 9 -18.03 14.18 -43.91
C LEU A 9 -18.76 15.52 -43.77
N VAL A 10 -18.12 16.64 -44.11
CA VAL A 10 -18.75 17.97 -44.13
C VAL A 10 -19.88 18.03 -45.16
N ALA A 11 -19.65 17.53 -46.38
CA ALA A 11 -20.68 17.47 -47.42
C ALA A 11 -21.89 16.59 -47.02
N TRP A 12 -21.65 15.47 -46.31
CA TRP A 12 -22.71 14.62 -45.78
C TRP A 12 -23.51 15.30 -44.66
N GLY A 13 -22.83 16.03 -43.76
CA GLY A 13 -23.47 16.84 -42.72
C GLY A 13 -24.40 17.91 -43.29
N PHE A 14 -23.97 18.63 -44.34
CA PHE A 14 -24.83 19.59 -45.04
C PHE A 14 -26.05 18.93 -45.70
N HIS A 15 -25.93 17.70 -46.21
CA HIS A 15 -27.04 17.00 -46.84
C HIS A 15 -28.10 16.54 -45.83
N VAL A 16 -27.67 16.10 -44.63
CA VAL A 16 -28.57 15.75 -43.53
C VAL A 16 -29.31 17.00 -43.01
N LEU A 17 -28.61 18.12 -42.80
CA LEU A 17 -29.22 19.38 -42.36
C LEU A 17 -30.25 19.93 -43.36
N ALA A 18 -29.97 19.78 -44.67
CA ALA A 18 -30.86 20.21 -45.74
C ALA A 18 -32.09 19.29 -45.97
N LEU A 19 -32.10 18.09 -45.38
CA LEU A 19 -33.26 17.20 -45.35
C LEU A 19 -34.16 17.50 -44.15
N ASP A 20 -33.57 17.77 -42.98
CA ASP A 20 -34.31 18.11 -41.75
C ASP A 20 -35.11 19.43 -41.93
N LEU A 21 -34.51 20.41 -42.61
CA LEU A 21 -35.16 21.69 -42.96
C LEU A 21 -36.30 21.59 -43.98
N ARG A 22 -36.57 20.42 -44.58
CA ARG A 22 -37.76 20.19 -45.43
C ARG A 22 -38.92 19.53 -44.66
N GLY A 23 -38.70 19.11 -43.42
CA GLY A 23 -39.74 18.52 -42.56
C GLY A 23 -40.61 19.55 -41.83
N TYR A 24 -40.16 20.79 -41.73
CA TYR A 24 -40.88 21.87 -41.05
C TYR A 24 -41.76 22.67 -42.01
N ASN A 25 -43.02 22.24 -42.14
CA ASN A 25 -44.06 23.00 -42.81
C ASN A 25 -45.15 23.38 -41.80
N ASP A 26 -44.79 24.24 -40.84
CA ASP A 26 -45.71 24.85 -39.88
C ASP A 26 -45.49 26.37 -39.85
N SER A 27 -46.59 27.12 -39.92
CA SER A 27 -46.63 28.51 -40.37
C SER A 27 -46.72 29.51 -39.21
N SER A 28 -45.71 29.50 -38.33
CA SER A 28 -45.75 30.28 -37.08
C SER A 28 -44.41 30.84 -36.56
N VAL A 29 -43.41 31.07 -37.44
CA VAL A 29 -42.11 31.67 -37.06
C VAL A 29 -41.80 32.91 -37.92
N PRO A 30 -41.46 34.09 -37.32
CA PRO A 30 -41.13 35.31 -38.06
C PRO A 30 -39.71 35.28 -38.68
N PRO A 31 -39.41 36.09 -39.71
CA PRO A 31 -38.28 35.84 -40.62
C PRO A 31 -36.86 36.03 -40.04
N ASP A 32 -36.71 36.72 -38.91
CA ASP A 32 -35.40 37.24 -38.47
C ASP A 32 -34.52 36.24 -37.70
N ALA A 33 -35.03 35.04 -37.41
CA ALA A 33 -34.32 34.02 -36.62
C ALA A 33 -33.36 33.14 -37.45
N ALA A 34 -33.52 33.06 -38.78
CA ALA A 34 -32.71 32.18 -39.63
C ALA A 34 -31.30 32.74 -39.95
N SER A 35 -31.13 34.06 -39.86
CA SER A 35 -29.90 34.76 -40.27
C SER A 35 -28.79 34.73 -39.21
N TYR A 36 -29.14 34.60 -37.92
CA TYR A 36 -28.19 34.68 -36.80
C TYR A 36 -27.50 33.35 -36.44
N SER A 37 -28.11 32.21 -36.76
CA SER A 37 -27.56 30.89 -36.41
C SER A 37 -26.42 30.44 -37.31
N VAL A 38 -26.45 30.80 -38.60
CA VAL A 38 -25.43 30.37 -39.58
C VAL A 38 -24.10 31.10 -39.38
N LEU A 39 -24.12 32.39 -39.02
CA LEU A 39 -22.90 33.19 -38.81
C LEU A 39 -22.08 32.73 -37.59
N HIS A 40 -22.73 32.31 -36.50
CA HIS A 40 -22.03 31.82 -35.31
C HIS A 40 -21.31 30.48 -35.56
N VAL A 41 -21.98 29.52 -36.19
CA VAL A 41 -21.40 28.19 -36.47
C VAL A 41 -20.20 28.27 -37.42
N VAL A 42 -20.21 29.22 -38.38
CA VAL A 42 -19.06 29.48 -39.25
C VAL A 42 -17.90 30.12 -38.48
N GLY A 43 -18.18 31.05 -37.55
CA GLY A 43 -17.17 31.66 -36.69
C GLY A 43 -16.44 30.64 -35.81
N ASP A 44 -17.20 29.75 -35.15
CA ASP A 44 -16.63 28.73 -34.26
C ASP A 44 -15.80 27.69 -35.03
N LEU A 45 -16.16 27.35 -36.28
CA LEU A 45 -15.35 26.45 -37.12
C LEU A 45 -14.03 27.08 -37.57
N VAL A 46 -14.01 28.38 -37.87
CA VAL A 46 -12.78 29.11 -38.23
C VAL A 46 -11.84 29.19 -37.03
N ALA A 47 -12.36 29.49 -35.84
CA ALA A 47 -11.57 29.50 -34.61
C ALA A 47 -10.94 28.12 -34.30
N LEU A 48 -11.66 27.02 -34.58
CA LEU A 48 -11.12 25.67 -34.41
C LEU A 48 -9.99 25.34 -35.40
N LEU A 49 -10.08 25.84 -36.63
CA LEU A 49 -9.04 25.69 -37.66
C LEU A 49 -7.78 26.49 -37.33
N ASP A 50 -7.92 27.73 -36.87
CA ASP A 50 -6.78 28.55 -36.43
C ASP A 50 -6.05 27.93 -35.23
N ALA A 51 -6.80 27.36 -34.27
CA ALA A 51 -6.22 26.64 -33.13
C ALA A 51 -5.40 25.40 -33.55
N LEU A 52 -5.85 24.68 -34.59
CA LEU A 52 -5.12 23.53 -35.17
C LEU A 52 -3.88 23.92 -35.98
N VAL A 53 -3.89 25.07 -36.64
CA VAL A 53 -2.71 25.62 -37.34
C VAL A 53 -1.68 26.18 -36.36
N LEU A 54 -2.12 26.71 -35.21
CA LEU A 54 -1.24 27.16 -34.12
C LEU A 54 -0.58 26.00 -33.38
N SER A 55 -1.28 24.89 -33.12
CA SER A 55 -0.68 23.74 -32.41
C SER A 55 0.43 23.07 -33.22
N GLN A 56 0.29 22.91 -34.54
CA GLN A 56 1.33 22.36 -35.41
C GLN A 56 2.59 23.23 -35.53
N LYS A 57 2.53 24.53 -35.17
CA LYS A 57 3.73 25.39 -35.13
C LYS A 57 4.53 25.28 -33.82
N CYS A 58 3.94 24.76 -32.75
CA CYS A 58 4.65 24.57 -31.48
C CYS A 58 5.52 23.31 -31.43
N GLU A 59 5.24 22.27 -32.23
CA GLU A 59 6.04 21.03 -32.24
C GLU A 59 7.39 21.16 -32.98
N TYR A 60 7.63 22.26 -33.69
CA TYR A 60 8.91 22.51 -34.42
C TYR A 60 9.90 23.44 -33.69
N ALA A 61 9.61 23.88 -32.47
CA ALA A 61 10.42 24.87 -31.74
C ALA A 61 11.30 24.32 -30.60
N CYS A 62 11.22 23.02 -30.28
CA CYS A 62 11.85 22.43 -29.09
C CYS A 62 12.94 21.38 -29.35
N HIS A 63 13.83 21.62 -30.31
CA HIS A 63 15.14 20.94 -30.38
C HIS A 63 16.25 21.91 -30.82
N GLY A 64 16.90 22.53 -29.83
CA GLY A 64 18.13 23.30 -30.01
C GLY A 64 19.31 22.63 -29.32
N ALA A 65 20.15 21.93 -30.08
CA ALA A 65 21.47 21.47 -29.65
C ALA A 65 22.47 21.77 -30.77
N GLU A 66 23.57 22.43 -30.43
CA GLU A 66 24.57 22.92 -31.37
C GLU A 66 25.34 21.77 -32.03
N TRP A 67 25.51 21.78 -33.36
CA TRP A 67 26.60 21.06 -34.03
C TRP A 67 27.15 21.82 -35.23
N HIS A 68 28.46 21.66 -35.46
CA HIS A 68 29.29 22.51 -36.32
C HIS A 68 28.99 22.40 -37.82
N VAL A 69 29.11 23.54 -38.51
CA VAL A 69 29.20 23.63 -39.98
C VAL A 69 30.56 23.14 -40.48
N LYS A 70 30.59 22.18 -41.42
CA LYS A 70 31.69 21.98 -42.38
C LYS A 70 31.30 21.16 -43.63
N ASN A 71 31.08 21.90 -44.72
CA ASN A 71 31.35 21.65 -46.15
C ASN A 71 31.03 20.31 -46.87
N PHE A 72 30.77 20.50 -48.18
CA PHE A 72 30.55 19.53 -49.27
C PHE A 72 29.19 18.80 -49.26
N GLY A 73 28.50 18.60 -50.40
CA GLY A 73 28.82 19.02 -51.77
C GLY A 73 28.29 18.02 -52.80
N HIS A 74 27.63 18.50 -53.85
CA HIS A 74 27.02 17.76 -54.98
C HIS A 74 25.77 16.91 -54.68
N GLY A 75 24.98 16.72 -55.73
CA GLY A 75 23.81 15.85 -55.81
C GLY A 75 23.56 15.43 -57.25
N SER A 76 22.29 15.14 -57.58
CA SER A 76 21.72 14.84 -58.92
C SER A 76 21.97 13.44 -59.49
N GLU A 77 20.90 12.63 -59.66
CA GLU A 77 20.23 12.36 -60.95
C GLU A 77 19.47 11.00 -61.03
N ARG A 78 18.25 11.05 -61.61
CA ARG A 78 17.54 10.04 -62.46
C ARG A 78 17.22 8.64 -61.89
N ALA A 79 15.94 8.27 -61.73
CA ALA A 79 15.00 7.68 -62.73
C ALA A 79 15.24 6.15 -62.96
N VAL A 80 14.26 5.25 -63.15
CA VAL A 80 13.18 5.19 -64.18
C VAL A 80 12.02 4.24 -63.73
N SER A 81 10.86 4.39 -64.38
CA SER A 81 9.54 3.73 -64.21
C SER A 81 9.42 2.18 -64.32
N ARG A 82 8.31 1.60 -63.78
CA ARG A 82 7.20 1.02 -64.58
C ARG A 82 5.98 0.48 -63.77
N PHE A 83 4.89 0.28 -64.51
CA PHE A 83 3.48 0.07 -64.12
C PHE A 83 3.08 -1.26 -63.44
N VAL A 84 2.07 -1.12 -62.56
CA VAL A 84 0.92 -1.97 -62.13
C VAL A 84 0.21 -2.80 -63.26
N PRO A 85 -0.79 -3.72 -63.07
CA PRO A 85 -1.64 -3.98 -61.87
C PRO A 85 -2.20 -5.43 -61.55
N VAL A 86 -2.96 -5.50 -60.43
CA VAL A 86 -4.06 -6.42 -60.00
C VAL A 86 -3.79 -7.92 -59.74
N ALA A 87 -3.90 -8.34 -58.46
CA ALA A 87 -4.94 -9.28 -57.98
C ALA A 87 -4.98 -9.42 -56.43
N ILE A 88 -6.19 -9.23 -55.88
CA ILE A 88 -6.81 -9.85 -54.68
C ILE A 88 -5.84 -10.49 -53.64
N ILE A 89 -5.69 -9.86 -52.47
CA ILE A 89 -5.22 -10.52 -51.24
C ILE A 89 -6.08 -10.10 -50.05
N SER A 90 -6.50 -11.11 -49.28
CA SER A 90 -7.24 -11.02 -48.02
C SER A 90 -6.39 -10.54 -46.85
N ASP A 91 -7.03 -10.02 -45.81
CA ASP A 91 -6.48 -9.89 -44.45
C ASP A 91 -5.84 -11.25 -44.03
N PRO A 92 -4.66 -11.27 -43.37
CA PRO A 92 -4.74 -11.23 -41.91
C PRO A 92 -3.64 -10.44 -41.18
N VAL A 93 -4.05 -9.90 -40.04
CA VAL A 93 -3.27 -9.64 -38.82
C VAL A 93 -2.28 -10.77 -38.50
N GLN A 94 -1.03 -10.70 -39.00
CA GLN A 94 0.09 -11.54 -38.53
C GLN A 94 1.50 -11.07 -38.99
N SER A 95 1.98 -9.91 -38.54
CA SER A 95 3.40 -9.53 -38.78
C SER A 95 4.08 -8.59 -37.77
N GLN A 96 3.36 -7.84 -36.93
CA GLN A 96 3.99 -6.91 -35.97
C GLN A 96 4.51 -7.54 -34.67
N TRP A 97 4.27 -8.84 -34.44
CA TRP A 97 4.75 -9.57 -33.24
C TRP A 97 6.08 -10.32 -33.44
N ARG A 98 6.99 -9.81 -34.29
CA ARG A 98 8.34 -10.38 -34.47
C ARG A 98 9.53 -9.40 -34.35
N CYS A 99 9.29 -8.12 -34.01
CA CYS A 99 10.38 -7.17 -33.70
C CYS A 99 10.56 -6.86 -32.20
N ALA A 100 9.74 -7.43 -31.31
CA ALA A 100 9.83 -7.19 -29.85
C ALA A 100 10.68 -8.25 -29.09
N ALA A 101 11.18 -9.29 -29.76
CA ALA A 101 11.78 -10.48 -29.13
C ALA A 101 13.31 -10.58 -29.21
N GLN A 102 14.01 -9.53 -29.68
CA GLN A 102 15.49 -9.51 -29.79
C GLN A 102 16.15 -8.28 -29.12
N ALA A 103 15.42 -7.57 -28.26
CA ALA A 103 15.92 -6.39 -27.54
C ALA A 103 16.21 -6.61 -26.03
N PHE A 104 16.21 -7.87 -25.55
CA PHE A 104 16.39 -8.20 -24.13
C PHE A 104 17.49 -9.25 -23.84
N SER A 105 18.44 -9.45 -24.76
CA SER A 105 19.60 -10.32 -24.55
C SER A 105 20.85 -9.85 -25.30
N ALA A 106 21.31 -8.63 -25.00
CA ALA A 106 22.62 -8.10 -25.42
C ALA A 106 23.00 -6.81 -24.62
N ALA A 107 23.12 -6.91 -23.30
CA ALA A 107 23.65 -5.82 -22.46
C ALA A 107 24.53 -6.36 -21.30
N ALA A 108 25.30 -7.42 -21.59
CA ALA A 108 26.48 -7.79 -20.84
C ALA A 108 27.72 -7.44 -21.69
N PHE A 109 28.87 -7.19 -21.05
CA PHE A 109 30.12 -6.70 -21.65
C PHE A 109 30.15 -5.22 -22.07
N LEU A 110 30.07 -4.34 -21.08
CA LEU A 110 30.93 -3.14 -21.04
C LEU A 110 31.77 -3.20 -19.76
N THR A 111 33.09 -3.21 -19.91
CA THR A 111 34.05 -3.14 -18.80
C THR A 111 34.06 -1.73 -18.22
N PRO A 112 33.82 -1.53 -16.91
CA PRO A 112 33.98 -0.22 -16.29
C PRO A 112 35.47 0.13 -16.21
N SER A 113 35.84 1.30 -16.73
CA SER A 113 37.15 1.89 -16.51
C SER A 113 37.34 2.22 -15.03
N GLU A 114 38.55 1.98 -14.50
CA GLU A 114 38.90 2.32 -13.12
C GLU A 114 38.81 3.84 -12.86
N SER A 115 37.80 4.25 -12.09
CA SER A 115 37.87 5.48 -11.28
C SER A 115 37.14 5.25 -9.96
N SER A 116 37.88 5.32 -8.86
CA SER A 116 37.50 4.79 -7.56
C SER A 116 36.69 5.75 -6.70
N ALA A 117 35.47 5.36 -6.32
CA ALA A 117 34.81 5.85 -5.09
C ALA A 117 33.68 4.93 -4.56
N ALA A 118 33.75 3.61 -4.79
CA ALA A 118 32.89 2.67 -4.08
C ALA A 118 33.32 2.64 -2.59
N ARG A 119 32.65 3.44 -1.74
CA ARG A 119 32.87 3.40 -0.29
C ARG A 119 32.49 2.01 0.23
N GLN A 120 33.49 1.24 0.65
CA GLN A 120 33.27 0.05 1.47
C GLN A 120 32.42 0.44 2.68
N MET A 121 31.23 -0.15 2.80
CA MET A 121 30.41 0.00 3.99
C MET A 121 31.09 -0.76 5.13
N SER A 122 31.79 -0.04 6.01
CA SER A 122 32.40 -0.62 7.21
C SER A 122 31.31 -1.26 8.08
N THR A 123 31.45 -2.56 8.33
CA THR A 123 30.46 -3.44 8.96
C THR A 123 30.37 -3.31 10.49
N GLU A 124 31.07 -2.35 11.11
CA GLU A 124 31.06 -2.14 12.55
C GLU A 124 29.81 -1.36 13.03
N PRO A 125 29.09 -1.85 14.06
CA PRO A 125 27.89 -1.19 14.58
C PRO A 125 28.09 0.26 15.02
N ARG A 126 29.29 0.62 15.50
CA ARG A 126 29.60 2.01 15.91
C ARG A 126 29.57 2.98 14.73
N VAL A 127 30.20 2.61 13.61
CA VAL A 127 30.23 3.45 12.41
C VAL A 127 28.83 3.58 11.80
N ALA A 128 28.02 2.52 11.89
CA ALA A 128 26.62 2.55 11.48
C ALA A 128 25.78 3.55 12.32
N VAL A 129 25.94 3.54 13.65
CA VAL A 129 25.25 4.50 14.54
C VAL A 129 25.73 5.94 14.28
N ASP A 130 27.03 6.16 14.07
CA ASP A 130 27.55 7.50 13.79
C ASP A 130 27.10 8.04 12.43
N ARG A 131 26.96 7.19 11.41
CA ARG A 131 26.30 7.55 10.13
C ARG A 131 24.86 8.01 10.35
N LEU A 132 24.09 7.31 11.18
CA LEU A 132 22.69 7.65 11.48
C LEU A 132 22.52 8.92 12.32
N ARG A 133 23.53 9.27 13.13
CA ARG A 133 23.62 10.59 13.78
C ARG A 133 23.91 11.68 12.76
N GLN A 134 24.82 11.44 11.82
CA GLN A 134 25.20 12.39 10.77
C GLN A 134 24.07 12.67 9.77
N SER A 135 23.21 11.69 9.47
CA SER A 135 22.02 11.90 8.64
C SER A 135 20.85 12.58 9.36
N GLY A 136 20.95 12.78 10.69
CA GLY A 136 19.91 13.41 11.51
C GLY A 136 18.69 12.54 11.81
N LEU A 137 18.67 11.29 11.33
CA LEU A 137 17.53 10.37 11.48
C LEU A 137 17.50 9.65 12.83
N LEU A 138 18.66 9.51 13.51
CA LEU A 138 18.70 8.91 14.85
C LEU A 138 18.15 9.87 15.91
N ARG A 139 16.81 9.93 15.98
CA ARG A 139 16.06 10.60 17.04
C ARG A 139 15.91 9.66 18.25
N THR A 140 16.01 10.23 19.45
CA THR A 140 15.95 9.47 20.72
C THR A 140 14.86 9.95 21.67
N GLN A 141 14.08 10.96 21.28
CA GLN A 141 13.00 11.57 22.08
C GLN A 141 11.64 11.25 21.46
N GLY A 142 10.55 11.30 22.23
CA GLY A 142 9.20 11.19 21.69
C GLY A 142 8.76 12.46 20.96
N LEU A 143 7.73 12.36 20.12
CA LEU A 143 7.24 13.49 19.32
C LEU A 143 5.82 13.88 19.75
N ILE A 144 5.65 15.09 20.30
CA ILE A 144 4.35 15.61 20.75
C ILE A 144 4.21 17.05 20.24
N GLY A 145 3.16 17.32 19.45
CA GLY A 145 2.89 18.68 18.94
C GLY A 145 4.02 19.26 18.08
N GLY A 146 4.76 18.41 17.37
CA GLY A 146 5.94 18.81 16.59
C GLY A 146 7.19 19.11 17.42
N LYS A 147 7.18 18.84 18.73
CA LYS A 147 8.33 18.99 19.62
C LYS A 147 8.88 17.62 20.01
N TRP A 148 10.20 17.51 20.03
CA TRP A 148 10.93 16.36 20.59
C TRP A 148 10.99 16.51 22.11
N ILE A 149 10.51 15.50 22.86
CA ILE A 149 10.34 15.54 24.32
C ILE A 149 10.82 14.24 24.97
N ASP A 150 11.45 14.35 26.14
CA ASP A 150 11.76 13.23 27.03
C ASP A 150 10.54 12.80 27.88
N ALA A 151 10.67 11.71 28.65
CA ALA A 151 9.65 11.33 29.62
C ALA A 151 9.58 12.36 30.76
N TYR A 152 8.39 12.68 31.26
CA TYR A 152 8.20 13.71 32.29
C TYR A 152 8.78 13.31 33.66
N ASP A 153 8.99 12.01 33.90
CA ASP A 153 9.68 11.48 35.07
C ASP A 153 11.18 11.19 34.82
N GLY A 154 11.69 11.52 33.64
CA GLY A 154 13.08 11.31 33.24
C GLY A 154 13.49 9.85 32.98
N LYS A 155 12.58 8.87 33.05
CA LYS A 155 12.92 7.47 32.81
C LYS A 155 13.23 7.21 31.33
N THR A 156 14.14 6.27 31.11
CA THR A 156 14.51 5.79 29.77
C THR A 156 14.58 4.27 29.72
N ILE A 157 14.45 3.71 28.52
CA ILE A 157 14.61 2.29 28.21
C ILE A 157 15.66 2.15 27.09
N PRO A 158 16.61 1.19 27.19
CA PRO A 158 17.59 0.94 26.13
C PRO A 158 16.96 0.21 24.94
N VAL A 159 17.30 0.66 23.73
CA VAL A 159 17.05 -0.08 22.48
C VAL A 159 18.30 -0.87 22.15
N HIS A 160 18.19 -2.20 22.11
CA HIS A 160 19.30 -3.12 21.89
C HIS A 160 19.36 -3.59 20.43
N ASN A 161 20.57 -3.81 19.92
CA ASN A 161 20.78 -4.56 18.70
C ASN A 161 20.65 -6.07 19.01
N PRO A 162 19.69 -6.82 18.42
CA PRO A 162 19.49 -8.23 18.75
C PRO A 162 20.62 -9.15 18.27
N ALA A 163 21.42 -8.74 17.27
CA ALA A 163 22.55 -9.52 16.77
C ALA A 163 23.78 -9.47 17.70
N THR A 164 24.00 -8.36 18.41
CA THR A 164 25.20 -8.19 19.27
C THR A 164 24.86 -8.08 20.77
N GLY A 165 23.70 -7.52 21.11
CA GLY A 165 23.28 -7.14 22.46
C GLY A 165 23.64 -5.70 22.83
N ASP A 166 24.36 -4.97 21.98
CA ASP A 166 24.79 -3.60 22.24
C ASP A 166 23.60 -2.62 22.32
N VAL A 167 23.70 -1.60 23.16
CA VAL A 167 22.71 -0.50 23.20
C VAL A 167 22.96 0.45 22.03
N ILE A 168 21.94 0.62 21.18
CA ILE A 168 21.96 1.56 20.04
C ILE A 168 21.72 2.98 20.55
N ALA A 169 20.67 3.14 21.36
CA ALA A 169 20.26 4.39 21.98
C ALA A 169 19.42 4.10 23.24
N ASN A 170 19.34 5.07 24.14
CA ASN A 170 18.29 5.10 25.17
C ASN A 170 17.16 6.01 24.67
N VAL A 171 15.91 5.60 24.90
CA VAL A 171 14.74 6.40 24.55
C VAL A 171 13.84 6.58 25.79
N PRO A 172 13.03 7.65 25.90
CA PRO A 172 12.05 7.84 26.96
C PRO A 172 11.17 6.64 27.28
N PHE A 173 10.90 6.40 28.56
CA PHE A 173 9.88 5.47 29.00
C PHE A 173 8.62 6.24 29.39
N MET A 174 7.91 6.74 28.39
CA MET A 174 6.72 7.59 28.57
C MET A 174 5.53 6.79 29.11
N GLY A 175 4.54 7.49 29.67
CA GLY A 175 3.31 6.88 30.17
C GLY A 175 2.06 7.68 29.85
N ARG A 176 1.12 7.67 30.81
CA ARG A 176 -0.22 8.25 30.69
C ARG A 176 -0.24 9.74 30.38
N ASN A 177 0.62 10.53 31.01
CA ASN A 177 0.59 11.99 30.90
C ASN A 177 1.04 12.47 29.51
N GLU A 178 2.11 11.88 28.99
CA GLU A 178 2.61 12.12 27.64
C GLU A 178 1.58 11.69 26.59
N ALA A 179 0.91 10.54 26.79
CA ALA A 179 -0.16 10.08 25.91
C ALA A 179 -1.35 11.05 25.89
N ILE A 180 -1.81 11.55 27.05
CA ILE A 180 -2.88 12.55 27.15
C ILE A 180 -2.52 13.86 26.42
N ASN A 181 -1.26 14.29 26.53
CA ASN A 181 -0.77 15.49 25.85
C ASN A 181 -0.65 15.29 24.32
N ALA A 182 -0.19 14.11 23.87
CA ALA A 182 -0.20 13.73 22.46
C ALA A 182 -1.62 13.69 21.87
N ILE A 183 -2.58 13.10 22.59
CA ILE A 183 -4.00 13.07 22.19
C ILE A 183 -4.59 14.49 22.11
N SER A 184 -4.25 15.36 23.05
CA SER A 184 -4.76 16.74 23.05
C SER A 184 -4.17 17.56 21.90
N SER A 185 -2.87 17.45 21.66
CA SER A 185 -2.23 18.09 20.49
C SER A 185 -2.77 17.57 19.16
N ALA A 186 -3.00 16.25 19.02
CA ALA A 186 -3.64 15.67 17.85
C ALA A 186 -5.05 16.22 17.62
N HIS A 187 -5.82 16.42 18.70
CA HIS A 187 -7.18 16.96 18.65
C HIS A 187 -7.22 18.45 18.30
N GLU A 188 -6.31 19.26 18.85
CA GLU A 188 -6.19 20.68 18.54
C GLU A 188 -5.74 20.89 17.08
N THR A 189 -4.80 20.07 16.60
CA THR A 189 -4.32 20.13 15.22
C THR A 189 -5.38 19.69 14.21
N PHE A 190 -6.26 18.76 14.61
CA PHE A 190 -7.26 18.12 13.73
C PHE A 190 -8.07 19.13 12.91
N THR A 191 -8.60 20.19 13.53
CA THR A 191 -9.39 21.22 12.86
C THR A 191 -8.62 21.98 11.77
N SER A 192 -7.31 22.15 11.91
CA SER A 192 -6.48 22.81 10.88
C SER A 192 -6.05 21.85 9.77
N TRP A 193 -5.68 20.62 10.12
CA TRP A 193 -5.23 19.60 9.17
C TRP A 193 -6.37 19.09 8.27
N SER A 194 -7.54 18.83 8.86
CA SER A 194 -8.74 18.41 8.12
C SER A 194 -9.31 19.50 7.20
N LYS A 195 -8.96 20.78 7.40
CA LYS A 195 -9.35 21.91 6.54
C LYS A 195 -8.46 22.11 5.30
N LEU A 196 -7.22 21.59 5.30
CA LEU A 196 -6.39 21.58 4.08
C LEU A 196 -7.13 20.83 2.97
N THR A 197 -6.99 21.24 1.72
CA THR A 197 -7.59 20.47 0.61
C THR A 197 -6.96 19.09 0.47
N ALA A 198 -7.70 18.14 -0.13
CA ALA A 198 -7.17 16.83 -0.51
C ALA A 198 -5.84 16.92 -1.31
N ASN A 199 -5.73 17.90 -2.21
CA ASN A 199 -4.52 18.16 -3.00
C ASN A 199 -3.34 18.65 -2.13
N GLU A 200 -3.60 19.48 -1.13
CA GLU A 200 -2.58 19.97 -0.20
C GLU A 200 -2.06 18.90 0.77
N ARG A 201 -2.92 17.97 1.20
CA ARG A 201 -2.48 16.78 1.95
C ARG A 201 -1.71 15.81 1.04
N SER A 202 -2.22 15.56 -0.17
CA SER A 202 -1.57 14.76 -1.23
C SER A 202 -0.12 15.22 -1.47
N LYS A 203 0.11 16.52 -1.69
CA LYS A 203 1.46 17.08 -1.91
C LYS A 203 2.42 16.88 -0.73
N ARG A 204 1.93 17.01 0.51
CA ARG A 204 2.76 16.79 1.71
C ARG A 204 3.11 15.32 1.92
N LEU A 205 2.14 14.42 1.73
CA LEU A 205 2.38 12.98 1.77
C LEU A 205 3.33 12.54 0.66
N ARG A 206 3.19 13.08 -0.57
CA ARG A 206 4.15 12.86 -1.66
C ARG A 206 5.56 13.26 -1.27
N LYS A 207 5.76 14.45 -0.70
CA LYS A 207 7.07 14.89 -0.21
C LYS A 207 7.60 13.98 0.92
N TRP A 208 6.73 13.42 1.76
CA TRP A 208 7.14 12.46 2.79
C TRP A 208 7.64 11.14 2.19
N TYR A 209 6.97 10.61 1.17
CA TYR A 209 7.50 9.51 0.37
C TYR A 209 8.88 9.85 -0.22
N ASP A 210 9.01 11.01 -0.86
CA ASP A 210 10.24 11.39 -1.56
C ASP A 210 11.42 11.43 -0.58
N LEU A 211 11.17 11.93 0.65
CA LEU A 211 12.12 11.93 1.74
C LEU A 211 12.46 10.51 2.23
N ILE A 212 11.46 9.64 2.45
CA ILE A 212 11.69 8.22 2.84
C ILE A 212 12.57 7.51 1.81
N ILE A 213 12.31 7.70 0.52
CA ILE A 213 13.12 7.11 -0.56
C ILE A 213 14.52 7.72 -0.63
N SER A 214 14.66 9.05 -0.43
CA SER A 214 15.98 9.70 -0.43
C SER A 214 16.90 9.28 0.73
N HIS A 215 16.31 8.77 1.82
CA HIS A 215 17.00 8.28 3.02
C HIS A 215 16.93 6.75 3.16
N LYS A 216 16.66 6.03 2.06
CA LYS A 216 16.33 4.61 2.07
C LYS A 216 17.40 3.73 2.72
N GLU A 217 18.67 3.96 2.41
CA GLU A 217 19.79 3.17 2.91
C GLU A 217 19.99 3.39 4.42
N ASP A 218 19.77 4.61 4.91
CA ASP A 218 19.87 4.94 6.33
C ASP A 218 18.70 4.36 7.13
N LEU A 219 17.47 4.44 6.60
CA LEU A 219 16.30 3.80 7.20
C LEU A 219 16.46 2.27 7.23
N ALA A 220 16.95 1.66 6.15
CA ALA A 220 17.19 0.22 6.12
C ALA A 220 18.28 -0.22 7.10
N LEU A 221 19.34 0.58 7.25
CA LEU A 221 20.38 0.38 8.25
C LEU A 221 19.82 0.44 9.67
N LEU A 222 18.97 1.42 9.96
CA LEU A 222 18.32 1.58 11.26
C LEU A 222 17.40 0.39 11.61
N ILE A 223 16.54 -0.04 10.66
CA ILE A 223 15.68 -1.22 10.82
C ILE A 223 16.52 -2.46 11.12
N THR A 224 17.59 -2.71 10.36
CA THR A 224 18.48 -3.86 10.61
C THR A 224 19.18 -3.79 11.96
N LEU A 225 19.58 -2.60 12.42
CA LEU A 225 20.21 -2.44 13.73
C LEU A 225 19.24 -2.77 14.88
N GLU A 226 18.02 -2.22 14.91
CA GLU A 226 17.11 -2.39 16.05
C GLU A 226 16.25 -3.66 15.98
N GLN A 227 15.93 -4.15 14.77
CA GLN A 227 15.04 -5.31 14.59
C GLN A 227 15.80 -6.60 14.22
N GLY A 228 16.95 -6.49 13.55
CA GLY A 228 17.85 -7.62 13.24
C GLY A 228 17.73 -8.22 11.83
N LYS A 229 16.66 -7.97 11.06
CA LYS A 229 16.51 -8.57 9.72
C LYS A 229 17.65 -8.17 8.77
N PRO A 230 17.97 -9.00 7.75
CA PRO A 230 18.98 -8.68 6.74
C PRO A 230 18.74 -7.33 6.08
N LEU A 231 19.82 -6.58 5.79
CA LEU A 231 19.75 -5.24 5.18
C LEU A 231 18.96 -5.24 3.87
N LYS A 232 19.07 -6.32 3.08
CA LYS A 232 18.28 -6.51 1.85
C LYS A 232 16.77 -6.61 2.11
N GLU A 233 16.35 -7.24 3.20
CA GLU A 233 14.94 -7.24 3.61
C GLU A 233 14.51 -5.86 4.12
N SER A 234 15.36 -5.18 4.89
CA SER A 234 15.10 -3.81 5.37
C SER A 234 14.93 -2.82 4.20
N LEU A 235 15.77 -2.88 3.17
CA LEU A 235 15.62 -2.09 1.94
C LEU A 235 14.30 -2.39 1.21
N GLY A 236 13.86 -3.65 1.24
CA GLY A 236 12.55 -4.07 0.73
C GLY A 236 11.39 -3.54 1.58
N GLU A 237 11.53 -3.53 2.91
CA GLU A 237 10.56 -2.90 3.80
C GLU A 237 10.49 -1.39 3.59
N VAL A 238 11.61 -0.68 3.38
CA VAL A 238 11.56 0.77 3.16
C VAL A 238 10.80 1.11 1.89
N ASN A 239 11.05 0.39 0.79
CA ASN A 239 10.24 0.51 -0.43
C ASN A 239 8.75 0.24 -0.17
N TYR A 240 8.42 -0.88 0.49
CA TYR A 240 7.04 -1.30 0.77
C TYR A 240 6.33 -0.36 1.76
N GLY A 241 7.03 0.18 2.74
CA GLY A 241 6.52 1.17 3.67
C GLY A 241 6.26 2.51 2.97
N ALA A 242 7.18 2.94 2.11
CA ALA A 242 7.02 4.14 1.30
C ALA A 242 5.80 4.04 0.38
N SER A 243 5.61 2.92 -0.34
CA SER A 243 4.52 2.79 -1.33
C SER A 243 3.13 3.06 -0.76
N PHE A 244 2.85 2.74 0.52
CA PHE A 244 1.60 3.17 1.18
C PHE A 244 1.44 4.69 1.30
N ILE A 245 2.52 5.43 1.53
CA ILE A 245 2.47 6.90 1.62
C ILE A 245 2.21 7.50 0.23
N GLU A 246 2.83 6.98 -0.83
CA GLU A 246 2.55 7.36 -2.22
C GLU A 246 1.11 7.01 -2.63
N PHE A 247 0.68 5.78 -2.38
CA PHE A 247 -0.66 5.30 -2.69
C PHE A 247 -1.74 6.11 -1.96
N PHE A 248 -1.60 6.38 -0.66
CA PHE A 248 -2.59 7.19 0.06
C PHE A 248 -2.45 8.70 -0.17
N ALA A 249 -1.28 9.22 -0.56
CA ALA A 249 -1.18 10.57 -1.11
C ALA A 249 -2.03 10.72 -2.37
N GLU A 250 -2.12 9.66 -3.17
CA GLU A 250 -2.98 9.60 -4.34
C GLU A 250 -4.47 9.45 -3.98
N GLU A 251 -4.82 8.47 -3.15
CA GLU A 251 -6.22 8.22 -2.75
C GLU A 251 -6.84 9.36 -1.92
N ALA A 252 -6.04 10.22 -1.28
CA ALA A 252 -6.53 11.46 -0.66
C ALA A 252 -7.45 12.28 -1.58
N LYS A 253 -7.23 12.22 -2.90
CA LYS A 253 -7.99 12.95 -3.95
C LYS A 253 -9.11 12.12 -4.57
N ARG A 254 -9.31 10.87 -4.15
CA ARG A 254 -10.28 9.90 -4.72
C ARG A 254 -11.33 9.44 -3.70
N ILE A 255 -11.53 10.20 -2.63
CA ILE A 255 -12.58 9.94 -1.63
C ILE A 255 -13.92 10.44 -2.20
N TYR A 256 -14.60 9.56 -2.92
CA TYR A 256 -15.88 9.84 -3.55
C TYR A 256 -17.05 9.61 -2.59
N GLY A 257 -18.05 10.49 -2.66
CA GLY A 257 -19.41 10.26 -2.18
C GLY A 257 -20.33 9.82 -3.32
N ASP A 258 -21.60 9.59 -3.00
CA ASP A 258 -22.61 9.08 -3.94
C ASP A 258 -23.82 10.03 -4.05
N ILE A 259 -24.51 9.99 -5.20
CA ILE A 259 -25.84 10.57 -5.37
C ILE A 259 -26.80 9.41 -5.59
N ILE A 260 -27.74 9.20 -4.67
CA ILE A 260 -28.69 8.08 -4.73
C ILE A 260 -29.98 8.56 -5.43
N PRO A 261 -30.54 7.79 -6.38
CA PRO A 261 -31.85 8.08 -6.94
C PRO A 261 -32.91 8.18 -5.83
N PRO A 262 -33.69 9.28 -5.76
CA PRO A 262 -34.63 9.49 -4.67
C PRO A 262 -35.87 8.59 -4.84
N THR A 263 -36.39 8.09 -3.72
CA THR A 263 -37.65 7.33 -3.68
C THR A 263 -38.91 8.20 -3.65
N ILE A 264 -38.74 9.52 -3.47
CA ILE A 264 -39.78 10.54 -3.45
C ILE A 264 -39.33 11.68 -4.37
N ASP A 265 -40.22 12.15 -5.24
CA ASP A 265 -39.92 13.02 -6.38
C ASP A 265 -39.37 14.43 -6.03
N ASP A 266 -39.58 14.89 -4.80
CA ASP A 266 -39.13 16.21 -4.32
C ASP A 266 -37.87 16.17 -3.43
N ARG A 267 -37.18 15.01 -3.39
CA ARG A 267 -35.98 14.78 -2.58
C ARG A 267 -34.72 14.67 -3.46
N ARG A 268 -33.57 15.03 -2.90
CA ARG A 268 -32.24 14.62 -3.41
C ARG A 268 -31.47 13.93 -2.30
N LEU A 269 -30.95 12.74 -2.60
CA LEU A 269 -30.26 11.90 -1.63
C LEU A 269 -28.76 11.93 -1.93
N LEU A 270 -27.96 12.38 -0.96
CA LEU A 270 -26.51 12.48 -1.07
C LEU A 270 -25.86 11.62 0.01
N VAL A 271 -24.82 10.88 -0.37
CA VAL A 271 -23.92 10.20 0.56
C VAL A 271 -22.60 10.93 0.54
N LEU A 272 -22.25 11.52 1.67
CA LEU A 272 -21.05 12.28 1.86
C LEU A 272 -20.07 11.48 2.71
N LYS A 273 -18.95 11.09 2.13
CA LYS A 273 -17.74 10.83 2.90
C LYS A 273 -17.01 12.16 3.20
N GLN A 274 -17.71 13.24 3.61
CA GLN A 274 -17.20 14.65 3.64
C GLN A 274 -16.76 15.28 5.00
N ALA A 275 -17.64 15.73 5.89
CA ALA A 275 -17.15 16.36 7.13
C ALA A 275 -18.16 16.34 8.27
N ILE A 276 -17.67 16.30 9.51
CA ILE A 276 -18.34 16.93 10.66
C ILE A 276 -17.36 17.90 11.35
N LEU A 277 -17.09 19.00 10.65
CA LEU A 277 -16.75 20.25 11.33
C LEU A 277 -18.07 20.99 11.58
N ASP A 278 -18.12 21.77 12.66
CA ASP A 278 -19.12 22.82 12.88
C ASP A 278 -18.90 23.96 11.87
N CYS A 279 -19.06 23.65 10.58
CA CYS A 279 -19.46 24.67 9.63
C CYS A 279 -20.88 25.07 10.03
N GLN A 280 -21.00 26.22 10.69
CA GLN A 280 -22.25 26.96 10.66
C GLN A 280 -22.70 27.00 9.20
N LEU A 281 -23.91 26.50 8.95
CA LEU A 281 -24.56 26.62 7.66
C LEU A 281 -24.94 28.08 7.47
N ASP A 282 -23.97 28.91 7.10
CA ASP A 282 -24.24 30.20 6.47
C ASP A 282 -24.97 29.89 5.17
N MET A 283 -26.30 29.94 5.25
CA MET A 283 -27.20 29.82 4.12
C MET A 283 -26.94 31.00 3.18
N PHE A 284 -26.07 30.78 2.20
CA PHE A 284 -25.94 31.69 1.07
C PHE A 284 -27.30 31.80 0.38
N ASN A 285 -27.92 32.97 0.50
CA ASN A 285 -29.12 33.34 -0.25
C ASN A 285 -28.79 33.36 -1.75
N PHE A 286 -29.11 32.27 -2.45
CA PHE A 286 -29.00 32.20 -3.90
C PHE A 286 -30.08 33.07 -4.56
N HIS A 287 -29.74 34.32 -4.89
CA HIS A 287 -30.45 35.07 -5.91
C HIS A 287 -30.03 34.55 -7.30
N ILE A 288 -30.85 33.64 -7.85
CA ILE A 288 -30.70 33.21 -9.24
C ILE A 288 -31.27 34.32 -10.13
N ALA A 289 -30.38 35.13 -10.71
CA ALA A 289 -30.74 35.98 -11.83
C ALA A 289 -31.01 35.09 -13.05
N TYR A 290 -32.25 35.05 -13.52
CA TYR A 290 -32.65 34.34 -14.74
C TYR A 290 -32.07 35.01 -16.00
N PRO A 291 -31.47 34.23 -16.92
CA PRO A 291 -31.55 34.51 -18.34
C PRO A 291 -32.41 33.44 -19.05
N SER A 292 -33.40 33.90 -19.81
CA SER A 292 -34.41 33.06 -20.45
C SER A 292 -33.91 32.43 -21.76
N THR A 293 -33.39 31.20 -21.71
CA THR A 293 -33.21 30.33 -22.91
C THR A 293 -33.54 28.87 -22.62
N PHE A 294 -34.62 28.36 -23.22
CA PHE A 294 -35.23 27.05 -22.93
C PHE A 294 -34.52 25.83 -23.58
N LEU A 295 -33.50 26.06 -24.43
CA LEU A 295 -32.99 25.06 -25.38
C LEU A 295 -31.81 24.18 -24.89
N LEU A 296 -31.17 24.50 -23.76
CA LEU A 296 -29.94 23.81 -23.30
C LEU A 296 -30.15 22.55 -22.44
N ARG A 297 -31.40 22.19 -22.09
CA ARG A 297 -31.68 21.07 -21.16
C ARG A 297 -31.49 19.66 -21.75
N LYS A 298 -31.30 19.48 -23.07
CA LYS A 298 -31.35 18.14 -23.71
C LYS A 298 -30.00 17.46 -23.98
N TYR A 299 -28.87 18.16 -23.86
CA TYR A 299 -27.56 17.65 -24.32
C TYR A 299 -26.39 17.66 -23.33
N LEU A 300 -26.49 18.30 -22.15
CA LEU A 300 -25.45 18.17 -21.14
C LEU A 300 -25.71 17.00 -20.20
N LYS A 301 -25.00 15.88 -20.44
CA LYS A 301 -24.48 15.04 -19.35
C LYS A 301 -23.44 15.85 -18.58
N LEU A 302 -23.92 16.75 -17.73
CA LEU A 302 -23.09 17.57 -16.86
C LEU A 302 -22.51 16.68 -15.75
N THR A 303 -21.23 16.34 -15.84
CA THR A 303 -20.47 15.83 -14.70
C THR A 303 -20.31 16.97 -13.70
N VAL A 304 -21.25 17.09 -12.76
CA VAL A 304 -21.26 18.16 -11.74
C VAL A 304 -20.11 17.92 -10.75
N SER A 305 -18.96 18.49 -11.05
CA SER A 305 -17.73 18.37 -10.26
C SER A 305 -17.19 19.72 -9.76
N SER A 306 -17.93 20.83 -9.94
CA SER A 306 -17.33 22.17 -9.81
C SER A 306 -18.28 23.31 -9.38
N VAL A 307 -19.27 23.05 -8.52
CA VAL A 307 -20.05 24.13 -7.86
C VAL A 307 -20.44 23.78 -6.41
N TYR A 308 -19.45 23.50 -5.56
CA TYR A 308 -19.60 23.60 -4.10
C TYR A 308 -18.43 24.42 -3.55
N GLY A 309 -18.71 25.61 -3.02
CA GLY A 309 -17.67 26.48 -2.48
C GLY A 309 -17.23 26.03 -1.10
N SER A 310 -15.93 25.77 -0.93
CA SER A 310 -15.21 25.72 0.37
C SER A 310 -15.54 24.62 1.39
N CYS A 311 -16.39 23.63 1.07
CA CYS A 311 -16.71 22.51 1.97
C CYS A 311 -16.13 21.13 1.53
N ASP A 312 -15.19 21.12 0.57
CA ASP A 312 -14.69 19.90 -0.11
C ASP A 312 -13.61 19.13 0.66
N ASN A 313 -13.86 18.79 1.93
CA ASN A 313 -13.01 17.84 2.66
C ASN A 313 -13.71 16.50 2.93
N PRO A 314 -12.95 15.41 3.19
CA PRO A 314 -13.45 14.06 3.42
C PRO A 314 -13.55 13.70 4.92
N SER A 315 -14.56 12.90 5.32
CA SER A 315 -15.12 12.83 6.70
C SER A 315 -14.16 12.10 7.62
N PRO A 316 -13.20 12.78 8.28
CA PRO A 316 -12.18 12.05 8.98
C PRO A 316 -12.79 11.58 10.29
N VAL A 317 -12.56 10.32 10.67
CA VAL A 317 -13.05 9.78 11.94
C VAL A 317 -12.57 10.64 13.13
N GLY A 318 -11.40 11.28 13.01
CA GLY A 318 -10.91 12.30 13.93
C GLY A 318 -9.47 12.04 14.36
N VAL A 319 -9.23 11.98 15.67
CA VAL A 319 -7.96 11.51 16.22
C VAL A 319 -7.93 9.98 16.21
N VAL A 320 -6.84 9.43 15.69
CA VAL A 320 -6.56 7.99 15.56
C VAL A 320 -5.48 7.59 16.56
N GLY A 321 -5.76 6.59 17.40
CA GLY A 321 -4.73 5.87 18.14
C GLY A 321 -4.20 4.70 17.33
N ALA A 322 -2.92 4.71 16.97
CA ALA A 322 -2.28 3.66 16.17
C ALA A 322 -1.24 2.91 17.00
N ILE A 323 -1.43 1.61 17.21
CA ILE A 323 -0.51 0.77 18.00
C ILE A 323 0.15 -0.23 17.05
N THR A 324 1.48 -0.23 16.98
CA THR A 324 2.26 -0.98 15.97
C THR A 324 3.28 -1.94 16.59
N PRO A 325 3.53 -3.10 15.94
CA PRO A 325 4.46 -4.12 16.41
C PRO A 325 5.89 -3.86 15.92
N TRP A 326 6.83 -4.66 16.41
CA TRP A 326 8.27 -4.55 16.11
C TRP A 326 8.71 -5.20 14.79
N ASN A 327 7.91 -6.09 14.21
CA ASN A 327 8.41 -6.95 13.13
C ASN A 327 8.51 -6.26 11.76
N PHE A 328 7.74 -5.20 11.53
CA PHE A 328 7.82 -4.32 10.35
C PHE A 328 7.72 -2.86 10.83
N PRO A 329 8.81 -2.34 11.44
CA PRO A 329 8.76 -1.10 12.21
C PRO A 329 8.49 0.16 11.37
N LEU A 330 8.75 0.15 10.06
CA LEU A 330 8.34 1.26 9.18
C LEU A 330 6.97 0.97 8.55
N ALA A 331 6.82 -0.20 7.93
CA ALA A 331 5.64 -0.46 7.10
C ALA A 331 4.34 -0.51 7.91
N MET A 332 4.37 -0.95 9.18
CA MET A 332 3.17 -0.92 10.04
C MET A 332 2.74 0.49 10.43
N ILE A 333 3.67 1.46 10.42
CA ILE A 333 3.37 2.86 10.68
C ILE A 333 2.78 3.48 9.42
N THR A 334 3.41 3.33 8.26
CA THR A 334 2.94 3.96 7.02
C THR A 334 1.59 3.40 6.56
N ARG A 335 1.33 2.09 6.76
CA ARG A 335 0.01 1.45 6.54
C ARG A 335 -1.14 2.06 7.33
N LYS A 336 -0.85 2.70 8.47
CA LYS A 336 -1.86 3.30 9.37
C LYS A 336 -1.90 4.82 9.29
N VAL A 337 -0.72 5.45 9.30
CA VAL A 337 -0.56 6.91 9.28
C VAL A 337 -0.79 7.49 7.88
N GLY A 338 -0.37 6.78 6.82
CA GLY A 338 -0.64 7.17 5.43
C GLY A 338 -2.13 7.42 5.15
N PRO A 339 -3.03 6.44 5.32
CA PRO A 339 -4.46 6.63 5.07
C PRO A 339 -5.11 7.58 6.06
N ALA A 340 -4.68 7.60 7.34
CA ALA A 340 -5.18 8.55 8.33
C ALA A 340 -4.89 10.01 7.94
N LEU A 341 -3.63 10.33 7.62
CA LEU A 341 -3.27 11.68 7.21
C LEU A 341 -3.90 12.04 5.86
N ALA A 342 -4.04 11.10 4.93
CA ALA A 342 -4.71 11.30 3.64
C ALA A 342 -6.19 11.69 3.81
N SER A 343 -6.92 10.96 4.66
CA SER A 343 -8.33 11.25 4.97
C SER A 343 -8.54 12.51 5.81
N GLY A 344 -7.47 13.18 6.27
CA GLY A 344 -7.55 14.39 7.10
C GLY A 344 -7.67 14.11 8.61
N CYS A 345 -7.51 12.85 9.04
CA CYS A 345 -7.35 12.50 10.46
C CYS A 345 -5.98 12.95 10.99
N THR A 346 -5.84 12.97 12.31
CA THR A 346 -4.55 13.11 13.00
C THR A 346 -4.24 11.84 13.79
N ALA A 347 -2.97 11.56 14.07
CA ALA A 347 -2.52 10.31 14.65
C ALA A 347 -1.67 10.48 15.92
N VAL A 348 -1.91 9.59 16.89
CA VAL A 348 -1.01 9.30 18.02
C VAL A 348 -0.55 7.86 17.85
N VAL A 349 0.74 7.67 17.57
CA VAL A 349 1.33 6.36 17.30
C VAL A 349 2.09 5.87 18.52
N LYS A 350 1.82 4.63 18.91
CA LYS A 350 2.58 3.86 19.88
C LYS A 350 3.32 2.73 19.13
N PRO A 351 4.63 2.87 18.83
CA PRO A 351 5.45 1.80 18.28
C PRO A 351 5.80 0.76 19.35
N SER A 352 6.48 -0.32 18.96
CA SER A 352 7.03 -1.28 19.92
C SER A 352 8.32 -0.74 20.54
N GLU A 353 8.49 -1.00 21.83
CA GLU A 353 9.67 -0.64 22.63
C GLU A 353 10.97 -1.27 22.11
N TYR A 354 10.88 -2.39 21.37
CA TYR A 354 12.04 -3.03 20.76
C TYR A 354 12.56 -2.32 19.51
N THR A 355 11.70 -1.58 18.80
CA THR A 355 12.03 -0.95 17.51
C THR A 355 11.42 0.46 17.36
N PRO A 356 11.64 1.39 18.32
CA PRO A 356 11.03 2.71 18.27
C PRO A 356 11.78 3.67 17.32
N LEU A 357 13.05 3.43 17.01
CA LEU A 357 13.90 4.44 16.36
C LEU A 357 13.48 4.68 14.91
N THR A 358 13.11 3.64 14.17
CA THR A 358 12.52 3.77 12.82
C THR A 358 11.24 4.59 12.83
N ALA A 359 10.42 4.50 13.88
CA ALA A 359 9.21 5.31 14.03
C ALA A 359 9.54 6.81 14.15
N LEU A 360 10.61 7.14 14.89
CA LEU A 360 11.05 8.51 15.08
C LEU A 360 11.74 9.08 13.84
N ALA A 361 12.53 8.26 13.13
CA ALA A 361 13.08 8.63 11.83
C ALA A 361 11.96 8.92 10.80
N ALA A 362 10.93 8.07 10.73
CA ALA A 362 9.77 8.29 9.86
C ALA A 362 9.01 9.59 10.22
N ALA A 363 8.88 9.89 11.52
CA ALA A 363 8.20 11.09 12.01
C ALA A 363 9.02 12.38 11.78
N GLU A 364 10.35 12.33 11.91
CA GLU A 364 11.25 13.40 11.51
C GLU A 364 11.06 13.76 10.03
N LEU A 365 11.06 12.76 9.14
CA LEU A 365 10.82 12.96 7.71
C LEU A 365 9.41 13.50 7.43
N ALA A 366 8.41 13.16 8.25
CA ALA A 366 7.06 13.72 8.13
C ALA A 366 7.02 15.23 8.47
N LEU A 367 7.75 15.67 9.50
CA LEU A 367 7.89 17.09 9.83
C LEU A 367 8.60 17.84 8.69
N GLN A 368 9.70 17.29 8.17
CA GLN A 368 10.42 17.86 7.03
C GLN A 368 9.55 17.92 5.75
N ALA A 369 8.62 16.98 5.57
CA ALA A 369 7.64 16.98 4.50
C ALA A 369 6.57 18.08 4.65
N GLY A 370 6.47 18.74 5.81
CA GLY A 370 5.47 19.78 6.09
C GLY A 370 4.12 19.21 6.55
N ILE A 371 4.09 17.99 7.10
CA ILE A 371 2.96 17.52 7.90
C ILE A 371 2.85 18.42 9.14
N SER A 372 1.65 18.90 9.46
CA SER A 372 1.47 19.89 10.52
C SER A 372 1.96 19.37 11.88
N PRO A 373 2.66 20.21 12.68
CA PRO A 373 2.96 19.91 14.08
C PRO A 373 1.71 19.41 14.83
N GLY A 374 1.80 18.24 15.45
CA GLY A 374 0.67 17.61 16.15
C GLY A 374 -0.26 16.77 15.26
N ALA A 375 -0.16 16.79 13.93
CA ALA A 375 -0.93 15.88 13.07
C ALA A 375 -0.41 14.43 13.14
N LEU A 376 0.89 14.28 13.44
CA LEU A 376 1.53 13.02 13.81
C LEU A 376 2.26 13.21 15.15
N ASN A 377 2.03 12.29 16.08
CA ASN A 377 2.68 12.26 17.40
C ASN A 377 3.14 10.82 17.67
N ILE A 378 4.30 10.65 18.31
CA ILE A 378 4.90 9.35 18.63
C ILE A 378 5.18 9.28 20.14
N VAL A 379 4.57 8.30 20.83
CA VAL A 379 4.74 8.06 22.27
C VAL A 379 5.00 6.57 22.54
N PHE A 380 5.96 6.24 23.40
CA PHE A 380 6.40 4.85 23.66
C PHE A 380 6.92 4.70 25.10
N GLY A 381 6.84 3.49 25.66
CA GLY A 381 7.18 3.25 27.07
C GLY A 381 6.22 2.26 27.72
N ASN A 382 5.42 2.72 28.68
CA ASN A 382 4.45 1.85 29.35
C ASN A 382 3.24 1.56 28.44
N ALA A 383 3.27 0.43 27.74
CA ALA A 383 2.27 0.05 26.75
C ALA A 383 0.83 -0.04 27.32
N PRO A 384 0.56 -0.63 28.50
CA PRO A 384 -0.70 -0.47 29.23
C PRO A 384 -1.15 0.98 29.41
N ASP A 385 -0.37 1.82 30.11
CA ASP A 385 -0.77 3.20 30.44
C ASP A 385 -1.11 4.03 29.19
N ILE A 386 -0.29 3.91 28.14
CA ILE A 386 -0.50 4.60 26.85
C ILE A 386 -1.74 4.04 26.16
N GLY A 387 -1.92 2.71 26.15
CA GLY A 387 -3.09 2.05 25.57
C GLY A 387 -4.40 2.47 26.23
N ASP A 388 -4.46 2.42 27.57
CA ASP A 388 -5.62 2.81 28.35
C ASP A 388 -5.96 4.30 28.14
N SER A 389 -4.94 5.17 28.07
CA SER A 389 -5.12 6.59 27.72
C SER A 389 -5.78 6.81 26.36
N LEU A 390 -5.43 6.00 25.35
CA LEU A 390 -6.06 6.04 24.02
C LEU A 390 -7.49 5.50 24.04
N LEU A 391 -7.79 4.48 24.85
CA LEU A 391 -9.11 3.86 24.96
C LEU A 391 -10.11 4.75 25.73
N GLU A 392 -9.70 5.29 26.87
CA GLU A 392 -10.55 6.12 27.74
C GLU A 392 -10.88 7.49 27.12
N SER A 393 -9.99 8.05 26.31
CA SER A 393 -10.17 9.39 25.76
C SER A 393 -11.29 9.45 24.73
N THR A 394 -12.29 10.30 24.95
CA THR A 394 -13.37 10.60 24.00
C THR A 394 -12.91 11.40 22.77
N LYS A 395 -11.71 12.02 22.82
CA LYS A 395 -11.07 12.69 21.69
C LYS A 395 -10.61 11.68 20.63
N VAL A 396 -10.18 10.48 21.04
CA VAL A 396 -9.77 9.39 20.15
C VAL A 396 -11.01 8.67 19.63
N ARG A 397 -11.21 8.70 18.32
CA ARG A 397 -12.41 8.16 17.64
C ARG A 397 -12.16 6.85 16.91
N LYS A 398 -10.89 6.58 16.55
CA LYS A 398 -10.46 5.32 15.93
C LYS A 398 -9.29 4.71 16.68
N ILE A 399 -9.29 3.39 16.84
CA ILE A 399 -8.10 2.60 17.17
C ILE A 399 -7.71 1.75 15.96
N THR A 400 -6.42 1.69 15.64
CA THR A 400 -5.87 0.72 14.68
C THR A 400 -4.68 0.02 15.31
N PHE A 401 -4.71 -1.31 15.33
CA PHE A 401 -3.72 -2.13 16.01
C PHE A 401 -3.23 -3.28 15.12
N THR A 402 -1.93 -3.52 15.14
CA THR A 402 -1.36 -4.77 14.62
C THR A 402 -0.55 -5.46 15.73
N GLY A 403 -0.79 -6.75 15.95
CA GLY A 403 -0.08 -7.52 17.00
C GLY A 403 -0.82 -8.78 17.45
N SER A 404 -0.67 -9.17 18.71
CA SER A 404 -1.26 -10.44 19.18
C SER A 404 -2.78 -10.39 19.33
N THR A 405 -3.46 -11.49 19.00
CA THR A 405 -4.92 -11.62 19.11
C THR A 405 -5.43 -11.37 20.53
N ALA A 406 -4.64 -11.72 21.55
CA ALA A 406 -4.98 -11.47 22.95
C ALA A 406 -5.04 -9.96 23.29
N VAL A 407 -4.08 -9.17 22.78
CA VAL A 407 -4.10 -7.70 22.96
C VAL A 407 -5.19 -7.06 22.09
N GLY A 408 -5.39 -7.54 20.85
CA GLY A 408 -6.47 -7.07 19.97
C GLY A 408 -7.86 -7.19 20.62
N LYS A 409 -8.15 -8.32 21.28
CA LYS A 409 -9.39 -8.51 22.04
C LYS A 409 -9.54 -7.54 23.21
N LYS A 410 -8.46 -7.25 23.95
CA LYS A 410 -8.47 -6.24 25.04
C LYS A 410 -8.77 -4.84 24.50
N LEU A 411 -8.08 -4.44 23.43
CA LEU A 411 -8.29 -3.14 22.77
C LEU A 411 -9.71 -3.00 22.21
N MET A 412 -10.27 -4.07 21.65
CA MET A 412 -11.66 -4.11 21.18
C MET A 412 -12.66 -3.95 22.33
N ALA A 413 -12.46 -4.68 23.44
CA ALA A 413 -13.32 -4.56 24.62
C ALA A 413 -13.26 -3.15 25.23
N GLY A 414 -12.06 -2.56 25.38
CA GLY A 414 -11.91 -1.19 25.86
C GLY A 414 -12.53 -0.15 24.91
N SER A 415 -12.43 -0.36 23.59
CA SER A 415 -13.00 0.54 22.58
C SER A 415 -14.54 0.60 22.60
N ALA A 416 -15.20 -0.44 23.11
CA ALA A 416 -16.66 -0.47 23.24
C ALA A 416 -17.21 0.61 24.18
N SER A 417 -16.45 1.01 25.22
CA SER A 417 -16.83 2.03 26.21
C SER A 417 -17.20 3.39 25.59
N THR A 418 -16.62 3.72 24.44
CA THR A 418 -16.83 4.98 23.71
C THR A 418 -17.18 4.74 22.23
N VAL A 419 -17.56 3.50 21.88
CA VAL A 419 -17.96 3.04 20.55
C VAL A 419 -16.97 3.48 19.45
N LYS A 420 -15.66 3.31 19.70
CA LYS A 420 -14.63 3.70 18.72
C LYS A 420 -14.67 2.78 17.50
N LYS A 421 -14.43 3.34 16.31
CA LYS A 421 -14.15 2.54 15.11
C LYS A 421 -12.82 1.80 15.31
N ILE A 422 -12.74 0.52 14.97
CA ILE A 422 -11.55 -0.30 15.23
C ILE A 422 -11.12 -1.09 13.99
N SER A 423 -9.81 -1.05 13.70
CA SER A 423 -9.17 -1.97 12.75
C SER A 423 -8.15 -2.81 13.50
N LEU A 424 -8.14 -4.11 13.23
CA LEU A 424 -7.32 -5.09 13.94
C LEU A 424 -6.64 -6.00 12.92
N GLU A 425 -5.32 -6.12 13.00
CA GLU A 425 -4.51 -7.06 12.22
C GLU A 425 -3.76 -7.97 13.22
N LEU A 426 -4.23 -9.21 13.35
CA LEU A 426 -3.90 -10.08 14.48
C LEU A 426 -3.12 -11.34 14.04
N GLY A 427 -2.97 -12.31 14.96
CA GLY A 427 -2.19 -13.52 14.72
C GLY A 427 -2.70 -14.36 13.55
N GLY A 428 -1.77 -15.00 12.85
CA GLY A 428 -2.04 -15.92 11.74
C GLY A 428 -1.86 -17.39 12.13
N ASN A 429 -2.22 -18.29 11.21
CA ASN A 429 -1.83 -19.70 11.24
C ASN A 429 -1.75 -20.24 9.80
N ALA A 430 -1.02 -19.52 8.95
CA ALA A 430 -1.14 -19.61 7.51
C ALA A 430 -0.83 -21.02 6.97
N PRO A 431 -1.78 -21.67 6.26
CA PRO A 431 -1.54 -22.90 5.54
C PRO A 431 -0.84 -22.59 4.20
N CYS A 432 0.10 -23.44 3.81
CA CYS A 432 0.79 -23.42 2.53
C CYS A 432 0.62 -24.81 1.91
N ILE A 433 -0.27 -24.92 0.93
CA ILE A 433 -0.76 -26.18 0.38
C ILE A 433 -0.03 -26.47 -0.94
N VAL A 434 0.65 -27.62 -1.03
CA VAL A 434 1.38 -28.06 -2.21
C VAL A 434 0.75 -29.35 -2.73
N PHE A 435 0.10 -29.26 -3.89
CA PHE A 435 -0.55 -30.39 -4.56
C PHE A 435 0.44 -31.19 -5.42
N ASP A 436 0.09 -32.44 -5.77
CA ASP A 436 0.93 -33.34 -6.57
C ASP A 436 1.28 -32.79 -7.97
N ASP A 437 0.42 -31.92 -8.52
CA ASP A 437 0.61 -31.28 -9.82
C ASP A 437 1.38 -29.94 -9.75
N ALA A 438 1.80 -29.52 -8.55
CA ALA A 438 2.57 -28.31 -8.36
C ALA A 438 3.90 -28.36 -9.13
N ASP A 439 4.36 -27.18 -9.56
CA ASP A 439 5.75 -27.03 -9.97
C ASP A 439 6.63 -27.06 -8.72
N LEU A 440 7.49 -28.08 -8.59
CA LEU A 440 8.28 -28.33 -7.39
C LEU A 440 9.25 -27.17 -7.08
N ASP A 441 9.87 -26.57 -8.10
CA ASP A 441 10.83 -25.48 -7.90
C ASP A 441 10.12 -24.18 -7.52
N VAL A 442 8.96 -23.91 -8.10
CA VAL A 442 8.10 -22.77 -7.71
C VAL A 442 7.57 -22.96 -6.30
N ALA A 443 7.08 -24.16 -5.95
CA ALA A 443 6.59 -24.48 -4.62
C ALA A 443 7.67 -24.33 -3.55
N VAL A 444 8.86 -24.89 -3.75
CA VAL A 444 9.97 -24.75 -2.79
C VAL A 444 10.35 -23.28 -2.61
N LYS A 445 10.56 -22.52 -3.70
CA LYS A 445 10.92 -21.09 -3.62
C LYS A 445 9.84 -20.25 -2.94
N GLY A 446 8.57 -20.45 -3.32
CA GLY A 446 7.44 -19.74 -2.73
C GLY A 446 7.23 -20.07 -1.25
N THR A 447 7.32 -21.34 -0.86
CA THR A 447 7.24 -21.76 0.55
C THR A 447 8.41 -21.21 1.37
N LEU A 448 9.64 -21.15 0.83
CA LEU A 448 10.78 -20.52 1.51
C LEU A 448 10.50 -19.03 1.77
N ALA A 449 10.06 -18.30 0.75
CA ALA A 449 9.75 -16.88 0.86
C ALA A 449 8.59 -16.61 1.85
N ALA A 450 7.56 -17.47 1.84
CA ALA A 450 6.45 -17.40 2.78
C ALA A 450 6.85 -17.78 4.22
N LYS A 451 7.82 -18.69 4.44
CA LYS A 451 8.17 -19.17 5.78
C LYS A 451 9.33 -18.44 6.44
N PHE A 452 10.41 -18.17 5.71
CA PHE A 452 11.69 -17.76 6.30
C PHE A 452 11.99 -16.27 6.18
N ARG A 453 11.24 -15.50 5.39
CA ARG A 453 11.33 -14.03 5.40
C ARG A 453 11.22 -13.49 6.83
N ASN A 454 12.08 -12.53 7.18
CA ASN A 454 12.19 -11.93 8.51
C ASN A 454 12.42 -12.98 9.63
N SER A 455 13.18 -14.05 9.32
CA SER A 455 13.37 -15.23 10.17
C SER A 455 12.05 -15.85 10.67
N GLY A 456 10.99 -15.79 9.86
CA GLY A 456 9.67 -16.32 10.20
C GLY A 456 8.84 -15.48 11.17
N GLN A 457 9.25 -14.22 11.43
CA GLN A 457 8.59 -13.29 12.36
C GLN A 457 7.55 -12.40 11.67
N THR A 458 6.72 -12.96 10.77
CA THR A 458 5.67 -12.22 10.04
C THR A 458 4.30 -12.84 10.29
N CYS A 459 3.25 -12.03 10.46
CA CYS A 459 1.88 -12.50 10.66
C CYS A 459 1.32 -13.35 9.50
N VAL A 460 1.81 -13.12 8.27
CA VAL A 460 1.47 -13.95 7.09
C VAL A 460 2.41 -15.13 6.88
N CYS A 461 3.40 -15.36 7.74
CA CYS A 461 4.35 -16.47 7.50
C CYS A 461 3.65 -17.83 7.53
N ALA A 462 4.00 -18.69 6.57
CA ALA A 462 3.50 -20.05 6.48
C ALA A 462 3.78 -20.83 7.79
N ASN A 463 2.74 -21.13 8.57
CA ASN A 463 2.87 -21.85 9.85
C ASN A 463 2.58 -23.34 9.69
N ARG A 464 1.86 -23.75 8.63
CA ARG A 464 1.49 -25.13 8.29
C ARG A 464 1.79 -25.39 6.83
N ILE A 465 2.75 -26.24 6.50
CA ILE A 465 3.01 -26.60 5.10
C ILE A 465 2.36 -27.96 4.88
N LEU A 466 1.26 -27.97 4.13
CA LEU A 466 0.52 -29.17 3.77
C LEU A 466 1.03 -29.64 2.41
N VAL A 467 1.48 -30.89 2.31
CA VAL A 467 2.03 -31.43 1.05
C VAL A 467 1.35 -32.75 0.72
N GLN A 468 0.89 -32.88 -0.53
CA GLN A 468 0.14 -34.05 -0.97
C GLN A 468 1.02 -35.32 -0.99
N GLU A 469 0.44 -36.48 -0.68
CA GLU A 469 1.19 -37.71 -0.42
C GLU A 469 2.05 -38.20 -1.60
N GLY A 470 1.66 -37.91 -2.85
CA GLY A 470 2.41 -38.30 -4.06
C GLY A 470 3.70 -37.51 -4.32
N ILE A 471 3.81 -36.29 -3.76
CA ILE A 471 4.98 -35.41 -3.89
C ILE A 471 5.74 -35.16 -2.57
N TYR A 472 5.18 -35.55 -1.41
CA TYR A 472 5.73 -35.22 -0.09
C TYR A 472 7.23 -35.46 0.06
N ASP A 473 7.74 -36.66 -0.23
CA ASP A 473 9.14 -37.00 0.04
C ASP A 473 10.12 -36.22 -0.88
N LYS A 474 9.70 -35.94 -2.12
CA LYS A 474 10.45 -35.09 -3.06
C LYS A 474 10.48 -33.65 -2.57
N PHE A 475 9.34 -33.11 -2.15
CA PHE A 475 9.23 -31.76 -1.60
C PHE A 475 10.02 -31.62 -0.30
N ALA A 476 9.85 -32.54 0.65
CA ALA A 476 10.54 -32.51 1.94
C ALA A 476 12.06 -32.51 1.77
N SER A 477 12.60 -33.36 0.89
CA SER A 477 14.03 -33.39 0.58
C SER A 477 14.53 -32.10 -0.08
N ALA A 478 13.84 -31.61 -1.13
CA ALA A 478 14.22 -30.39 -1.83
C ALA A 478 14.13 -29.14 -0.94
N PHE A 479 13.06 -29.05 -0.14
CA PHE A 479 12.82 -27.96 0.80
C PHE A 479 13.82 -27.97 1.96
N ALA A 480 14.07 -29.13 2.60
CA ALA A 480 15.08 -29.23 3.67
C ALA A 480 16.48 -28.84 3.17
N LYS A 481 16.88 -29.27 1.96
CA LYS A 481 18.14 -28.86 1.32
C LYS A 481 18.21 -27.35 1.08
N ALA A 482 17.11 -26.74 0.65
CA ALA A 482 17.06 -25.30 0.40
C ALA A 482 17.04 -24.48 1.70
N VAL A 483 16.42 -24.99 2.78
CA VAL A 483 16.49 -24.41 4.12
C VAL A 483 17.90 -24.52 4.71
N GLN A 484 18.59 -25.64 4.50
CA GLN A 484 19.98 -25.83 4.93
C GLN A 484 20.96 -24.83 4.29
N ALA A 485 20.63 -24.31 3.10
CA ALA A 485 21.43 -23.32 2.38
C ALA A 485 21.17 -21.87 2.84
N LEU A 486 20.28 -21.63 3.81
CA LEU A 486 20.02 -20.28 4.34
C LEU A 486 21.12 -19.85 5.32
N GLU A 487 21.90 -18.84 4.94
CA GLU A 487 22.94 -18.27 5.78
C GLU A 487 22.36 -17.44 6.94
N VAL A 488 22.69 -17.85 8.17
CA VAL A 488 22.33 -17.19 9.43
C VAL A 488 23.46 -16.28 9.89
N GLY A 489 23.18 -15.02 10.16
CA GLY A 489 24.22 -14.05 10.53
C GLY A 489 23.69 -12.69 10.97
N ASN A 490 24.61 -11.78 11.26
CA ASN A 490 24.26 -10.38 11.51
C ASN A 490 23.71 -9.76 10.22
N GLY A 491 22.51 -9.16 10.28
CA GLY A 491 21.83 -8.61 9.10
C GLY A 491 22.59 -7.50 8.34
N LEU A 492 23.68 -6.96 8.91
CA LEU A 492 24.60 -6.04 8.22
C LEU A 492 25.61 -6.73 7.29
N ILE A 493 25.73 -8.06 7.34
CA ILE A 493 26.59 -8.86 6.46
C ILE A 493 25.82 -9.16 5.17
N GLU A 494 26.41 -8.85 4.01
CA GLU A 494 25.74 -8.90 2.70
C GLU A 494 25.17 -10.28 2.33
N THR A 495 25.86 -11.35 2.73
CA THR A 495 25.49 -12.75 2.44
C THR A 495 24.40 -13.29 3.37
N THR A 496 24.15 -12.65 4.51
CA THR A 496 23.16 -13.10 5.49
C THR A 496 21.74 -13.01 4.94
N VAL A 497 21.00 -14.12 5.03
CA VAL A 497 19.58 -14.19 4.65
C VAL A 497 18.65 -14.50 5.81
N GLN A 498 19.18 -14.87 6.99
CA GLN A 498 18.42 -15.06 8.23
C GLN A 498 19.08 -14.27 9.37
N GLY A 499 18.32 -13.31 9.91
CA GLY A 499 18.73 -12.53 11.08
C GLY A 499 18.38 -13.21 12.41
N PRO A 500 18.76 -12.61 13.55
CA PRO A 500 18.37 -13.09 14.88
C PRO A 500 16.86 -12.97 15.11
N LEU A 501 16.35 -13.68 16.12
CA LEU A 501 15.03 -13.40 16.70
C LEU A 501 15.10 -12.12 17.56
N ILE A 502 13.98 -11.41 17.67
CA ILE A 502 13.95 -10.07 18.30
C ILE A 502 14.42 -10.03 19.77
N ASN A 503 14.20 -11.09 20.53
CA ASN A 503 14.57 -11.19 21.95
C ASN A 503 14.62 -12.65 22.44
N GLU A 504 15.12 -12.85 23.67
CA GLU A 504 15.25 -14.19 24.28
C GLU A 504 13.90 -14.90 24.45
N ALA A 505 12.82 -14.18 24.79
CA ALA A 505 11.49 -14.77 24.95
C ALA A 505 10.94 -15.36 23.63
N ALA A 506 11.28 -14.76 22.48
CA ALA A 506 10.97 -15.34 21.16
C ALA A 506 11.79 -16.61 20.89
N LEU A 507 13.07 -16.64 21.29
CA LEU A 507 13.94 -17.81 21.19
C LEU A 507 13.45 -18.97 22.07
N GLU A 508 13.19 -18.72 23.35
CA GLU A 508 12.67 -19.70 24.31
C GLU A 508 11.32 -20.28 23.85
N LYS A 509 10.44 -19.44 23.28
CA LYS A 509 9.19 -19.91 22.67
C LYS A 509 9.46 -20.88 21.52
N VAL A 510 10.34 -20.52 20.58
CA VAL A 510 10.71 -21.40 19.45
C VAL A 510 11.27 -22.73 19.96
N GLU A 511 12.18 -22.69 20.93
CA GLU A 511 12.75 -23.89 21.56
C GLU A 511 11.70 -24.77 22.23
N SER A 512 10.77 -24.18 22.98
CA SER A 512 9.70 -24.93 23.66
C SER A 512 8.79 -25.66 22.68
N LEU A 513 8.44 -25.03 21.55
CA LEU A 513 7.60 -25.62 20.51
C LEU A 513 8.32 -26.73 19.74
N VAL A 514 9.61 -26.56 19.43
CA VAL A 514 10.42 -27.61 18.79
C VAL A 514 10.60 -28.79 19.75
N LYS A 515 10.96 -28.53 21.01
CA LYS A 515 11.15 -29.57 22.04
C LYS A 515 9.88 -30.38 22.31
N ASP A 516 8.72 -29.73 22.37
CA ASP A 516 7.42 -30.42 22.50
C ASP A 516 7.13 -31.31 21.30
N ALA A 517 7.36 -30.82 20.08
CA ALA A 517 7.16 -31.60 18.86
C ALA A 517 8.10 -32.82 18.80
N THR A 518 9.40 -32.64 19.04
CA THR A 518 10.36 -33.76 19.04
C THR A 518 10.10 -34.75 20.17
N GLY A 519 9.66 -34.27 21.34
CA GLY A 519 9.29 -35.13 22.48
C GLY A 519 8.04 -35.98 22.21
N LYS A 520 7.23 -35.60 21.22
CA LYS A 520 6.04 -36.31 20.72
C LYS A 520 6.27 -37.04 19.39
N GLY A 521 7.54 -37.20 18.96
CA GLY A 521 7.91 -37.99 17.79
C GLY A 521 7.94 -37.25 16.45
N ALA A 522 8.01 -35.92 16.43
CA ALA A 522 8.34 -35.20 15.20
C ALA A 522 9.81 -35.40 14.81
N ASP A 523 10.07 -35.59 13.51
CA ASP A 523 11.42 -35.72 12.96
C ASP A 523 12.04 -34.36 12.67
N VAL A 524 13.30 -34.15 13.05
CA VAL A 524 14.07 -32.97 12.65
C VAL A 524 14.79 -33.27 11.34
N LEU A 525 14.32 -32.72 10.23
CA LEU A 525 14.92 -32.90 8.90
C LEU A 525 16.15 -32.00 8.70
N VAL A 526 16.15 -30.82 9.33
CA VAL A 526 17.27 -29.88 9.40
C VAL A 526 17.06 -28.93 10.59
N GLY A 527 18.15 -28.42 11.18
CA GLY A 527 18.14 -27.43 12.25
C GLY A 527 17.75 -28.01 13.62
N GLY A 528 16.83 -27.34 14.32
CA GLY A 528 16.23 -27.82 15.57
C GLY A 528 16.87 -27.32 16.86
N ARG A 529 17.78 -26.33 16.81
CA ARG A 529 18.55 -25.84 17.97
C ARG A 529 18.99 -24.38 17.81
N ARG A 530 19.47 -23.77 18.91
CA ARG A 530 20.16 -22.46 18.88
C ARG A 530 21.36 -22.51 17.93
N HIS A 531 21.60 -21.42 17.21
CA HIS A 531 22.73 -21.32 16.29
C HIS A 531 24.05 -21.07 17.05
N SER A 532 25.18 -21.47 16.46
CA SER A 532 26.52 -21.35 17.07
C SER A 532 26.97 -19.90 17.33
N LEU A 533 26.37 -18.92 16.68
CA LEU A 533 26.57 -17.48 16.96
C LEU A 533 26.05 -17.05 18.34
N GLY A 534 25.24 -17.89 19.02
CA GLY A 534 24.67 -17.58 20.33
C GLY A 534 23.58 -16.50 20.26
N ARG A 535 23.40 -15.74 21.35
CA ARG A 535 22.33 -14.74 21.51
C ARG A 535 20.97 -15.32 21.09
N THR A 536 20.20 -14.57 20.31
CA THR A 536 18.86 -14.92 19.81
C THR A 536 18.89 -15.53 18.40
N PHE A 537 20.05 -16.03 17.93
CA PHE A 537 20.14 -16.74 16.66
C PHE A 537 19.66 -18.20 16.80
N TYR A 538 18.82 -18.64 15.87
CA TYR A 538 18.26 -20.00 15.83
C TYR A 538 18.44 -20.63 14.46
N GLU A 539 18.70 -21.94 14.39
CA GLU A 539 18.86 -22.63 13.11
C GLU A 539 17.53 -22.72 12.34
N PRO A 540 17.48 -22.35 11.05
CA PRO A 540 16.36 -22.63 10.17
C PRO A 540 16.00 -24.12 10.21
N THR A 541 14.79 -24.41 10.68
CA THR A 541 14.38 -25.76 11.07
C THR A 541 13.25 -26.27 10.18
N VAL A 542 13.30 -27.55 9.78
CA VAL A 542 12.17 -28.25 9.15
C VAL A 542 11.81 -29.48 9.96
N LEU A 543 10.55 -29.55 10.40
CA LEU A 543 10.00 -30.70 11.12
C LEU A 543 9.11 -31.56 10.20
N GLY A 544 9.37 -32.86 10.17
CA GLY A 544 8.52 -33.89 9.57
C GLY A 544 7.64 -34.58 10.63
N ASN A 545 6.67 -35.38 10.18
CA ASN A 545 5.79 -36.20 11.03
C ASN A 545 5.10 -35.43 12.18
N VAL A 546 4.75 -34.16 11.93
CA VAL A 546 4.03 -33.32 12.90
C VAL A 546 2.54 -33.66 12.94
N ASN A 547 2.00 -33.85 14.15
CA ASN A 547 0.60 -34.18 14.39
C ASN A 547 -0.13 -33.11 15.24
N ASN A 548 -1.43 -33.29 15.47
CA ASN A 548 -2.28 -32.30 16.15
C ASN A 548 -2.09 -32.23 17.68
N GLU A 549 -1.42 -33.21 18.31
CA GLU A 549 -1.15 -33.21 19.76
C GLU A 549 0.04 -32.32 20.14
N MET A 550 0.86 -31.94 19.16
CA MET A 550 2.03 -31.06 19.33
C MET A 550 1.59 -29.59 19.46
N LEU A 551 2.18 -28.84 20.39
CA LEU A 551 1.86 -27.43 20.63
C LEU A 551 2.12 -26.55 19.40
N ILE A 552 3.10 -26.93 18.59
CA ILE A 552 3.38 -26.28 17.30
C ILE A 552 2.17 -26.34 16.34
N SER A 553 1.21 -27.25 16.58
CA SER A 553 0.03 -27.41 15.74
C SER A 553 -1.07 -26.37 15.96
N SER A 554 -1.32 -26.01 17.22
CA SER A 554 -2.33 -25.02 17.62
C SER A 554 -1.78 -23.60 17.76
N GLN A 555 -0.46 -23.41 17.81
CA GLN A 555 0.19 -22.12 18.05
C GLN A 555 0.95 -21.59 16.82
N GLU A 556 0.96 -20.27 16.68
CA GLU A 556 1.82 -19.54 15.74
C GLU A 556 3.27 -19.59 16.27
N VAL A 557 4.24 -20.07 15.49
CA VAL A 557 5.64 -20.16 15.94
C VAL A 557 6.23 -18.76 16.16
N PHE A 558 6.13 -17.91 15.13
CA PHE A 558 6.81 -16.61 15.04
C PHE A 558 8.35 -16.70 15.08
N GLY A 559 8.89 -17.63 14.31
CA GLY A 559 10.32 -17.94 14.18
C GLY A 559 10.59 -18.92 13.03
N PRO A 560 11.87 -19.28 12.74
CA PRO A 560 12.27 -19.95 11.51
C PRO A 560 12.09 -21.49 11.60
N VAL A 561 10.90 -21.94 12.00
CA VAL A 561 10.53 -23.37 12.05
C VAL A 561 9.41 -23.65 11.06
N ALA A 562 9.72 -24.43 10.05
CA ALA A 562 8.78 -25.01 9.10
C ALA A 562 8.29 -26.38 9.61
N ARG A 563 7.05 -26.75 9.29
CA ARG A 563 6.49 -28.08 9.60
C ARG A 563 5.71 -28.63 8.43
N LEU A 564 5.99 -29.89 8.07
CA LEU A 564 5.46 -30.57 6.91
C LEU A 564 4.41 -31.61 7.33
N LEU A 565 3.15 -31.38 6.94
CA LEU A 565 2.04 -32.30 7.17
C LEU A 565 1.66 -32.98 5.84
N ARG A 566 1.34 -34.28 5.87
CA ARG A 566 0.80 -35.02 4.72
C ARG A 566 -0.70 -34.78 4.60
N PHE A 567 -1.21 -34.75 3.37
CA PHE A 567 -2.63 -34.89 3.05
C PHE A 567 -2.81 -35.73 1.78
N LYS A 568 -4.02 -36.22 1.53
CA LYS A 568 -4.36 -37.09 0.40
C LYS A 568 -5.27 -36.40 -0.61
N THR A 569 -6.34 -35.76 -0.15
CA THR A 569 -7.36 -35.15 -1.04
C THR A 569 -7.46 -33.63 -0.91
N GLU A 570 -8.09 -33.01 -1.90
CA GLU A 570 -8.33 -31.55 -1.95
C GLU A 570 -9.21 -31.09 -0.79
N GLU A 571 -10.22 -31.89 -0.45
CA GLU A 571 -11.16 -31.69 0.65
C GLU A 571 -10.47 -31.79 2.02
N GLU A 572 -9.58 -32.78 2.20
CA GLU A 572 -8.77 -32.93 3.42
C GLU A 572 -7.82 -31.74 3.61
N ALA A 573 -7.16 -31.28 2.55
CA ALA A 573 -6.30 -30.09 2.62
C ALA A 573 -7.08 -28.83 3.03
N ILE A 574 -8.28 -28.62 2.46
CA ILE A 574 -9.18 -27.51 2.83
C ILE A 574 -9.64 -27.64 4.28
N GLN A 575 -10.04 -28.84 4.72
CA GLN A 575 -10.46 -29.08 6.10
C GLN A 575 -9.34 -28.78 7.10
N ILE A 576 -8.14 -29.32 6.88
CA ILE A 576 -6.97 -29.03 7.72
C ILE A 576 -6.66 -27.53 7.69
N ALA A 577 -6.67 -26.89 6.51
CA ALA A 577 -6.39 -25.47 6.37
C ALA A 577 -7.38 -24.59 7.16
N ASN A 578 -8.67 -24.89 7.11
CA ASN A 578 -9.73 -24.12 7.76
C ASN A 578 -9.93 -24.45 9.26
N ASP A 579 -9.42 -25.58 9.75
CA ASP A 579 -9.43 -25.96 11.18
C ASP A 579 -8.47 -25.09 12.01
N THR A 580 -8.86 -23.82 12.17
CA THR A 580 -8.20 -22.84 13.03
C THR A 580 -9.10 -21.62 13.22
N ASN A 581 -8.89 -20.92 14.35
CA ASN A 581 -9.54 -19.64 14.66
C ASN A 581 -8.95 -18.45 13.88
N ALA A 582 -7.80 -18.63 13.22
CA ALA A 582 -7.15 -17.62 12.40
C ALA A 582 -7.65 -17.68 10.94
N GLY A 583 -7.47 -16.58 10.20
CA GLY A 583 -7.92 -16.44 8.81
C GLY A 583 -7.19 -15.31 8.08
N LEU A 584 -5.89 -15.11 8.35
CA LEU A 584 -5.12 -14.00 7.75
C LEU A 584 -4.69 -14.29 6.30
N ALA A 585 -3.66 -15.12 6.12
CA ALA A 585 -3.13 -15.50 4.81
C ALA A 585 -3.06 -17.02 4.63
N ALA A 586 -3.17 -17.47 3.39
CA ALA A 586 -2.96 -18.84 2.94
C ALA A 586 -2.21 -18.84 1.59
N TYR A 587 -1.59 -19.97 1.25
CA TYR A 587 -0.83 -20.16 0.02
C TYR A 587 -1.17 -21.49 -0.63
N ILE A 588 -1.23 -21.53 -1.97
CA ILE A 588 -1.57 -22.70 -2.78
C ILE A 588 -0.56 -22.84 -3.91
N PHE A 589 -0.02 -24.04 -4.12
CA PHE A 589 0.81 -24.40 -5.28
C PHE A 589 0.14 -25.55 -6.06
N THR A 590 -0.21 -25.28 -7.32
CA THR A 590 -0.99 -26.15 -8.23
C THR A 590 -0.81 -25.67 -9.68
N ARG A 591 -0.76 -26.57 -10.66
CA ARG A 591 -0.83 -26.21 -12.09
C ARG A 591 -2.26 -26.23 -12.62
N SER A 592 -3.17 -26.93 -11.94
CA SER A 592 -4.60 -26.97 -12.24
C SER A 592 -5.29 -25.66 -11.89
N MET A 593 -5.66 -24.89 -12.91
CA MET A 593 -6.47 -23.67 -12.78
C MET A 593 -7.87 -23.96 -12.16
N PRO A 594 -8.61 -25.02 -12.54
CA PRO A 594 -9.88 -25.32 -11.87
C PRO A 594 -9.73 -25.59 -10.37
N ARG A 595 -8.60 -26.16 -9.93
CA ARG A 595 -8.28 -26.35 -8.51
C ARG A 595 -7.98 -25.02 -7.83
N SER A 596 -7.17 -24.15 -8.44
CA SER A 596 -6.81 -22.88 -7.79
C SER A 596 -8.05 -22.02 -7.47
N TRP A 597 -9.07 -22.02 -8.33
CA TRP A 597 -10.34 -21.35 -8.04
C TRP A 597 -11.08 -22.00 -6.86
N ARG A 598 -11.41 -23.30 -6.94
CA ARG A 598 -12.14 -24.01 -5.87
C ARG A 598 -11.46 -23.89 -4.50
N VAL A 599 -10.14 -24.08 -4.45
CA VAL A 599 -9.39 -24.03 -3.18
C VAL A 599 -9.30 -22.59 -2.67
N SER A 600 -9.11 -21.59 -3.53
CA SER A 600 -9.08 -20.19 -3.08
C SER A 600 -10.43 -19.71 -2.55
N GLU A 601 -11.54 -20.13 -3.17
CA GLU A 601 -12.90 -19.79 -2.70
C GLU A 601 -13.29 -20.53 -1.41
N ALA A 602 -12.81 -21.77 -1.23
CA ALA A 602 -13.11 -22.58 -0.04
C ALA A 602 -12.23 -22.25 1.18
N LEU A 603 -11.11 -21.53 1.00
CA LEU A 603 -10.23 -21.13 2.09
C LEU A 603 -10.81 -19.93 2.86
N GLU A 604 -11.00 -20.09 4.17
CA GLU A 604 -11.55 -19.05 5.05
C GLU A 604 -10.48 -18.03 5.49
N TYR A 605 -9.79 -17.44 4.51
CA TYR A 605 -8.67 -16.52 4.69
C TYR A 605 -8.89 -15.22 3.92
N GLY A 606 -8.51 -14.09 4.51
CA GLY A 606 -8.63 -12.79 3.86
C GLY A 606 -7.62 -12.54 2.73
N LEU A 607 -6.56 -13.36 2.66
CA LEU A 607 -5.49 -13.29 1.67
C LEU A 607 -5.12 -14.69 1.18
N VAL A 608 -5.06 -14.91 -0.14
CA VAL A 608 -4.65 -16.19 -0.74
C VAL A 608 -3.62 -15.96 -1.84
N GLY A 609 -2.43 -16.53 -1.68
CA GLY A 609 -1.40 -16.59 -2.73
C GLY A 609 -1.52 -17.85 -3.56
N VAL A 610 -1.54 -17.73 -4.89
CA VAL A 610 -1.58 -18.87 -5.83
C VAL A 610 -0.30 -18.88 -6.63
N ASN A 611 0.50 -19.94 -6.47
CA ASN A 611 1.85 -20.10 -7.02
C ASN A 611 2.84 -18.97 -6.66
N GLU A 612 2.54 -18.21 -5.59
CA GLU A 612 3.32 -17.07 -5.10
C GLU A 612 3.32 -17.06 -3.56
N GLY A 613 4.49 -16.85 -2.96
CA GLY A 613 4.69 -16.74 -1.50
C GLY A 613 4.74 -15.30 -0.99
N LEU A 614 4.91 -14.31 -1.87
CA LEU A 614 5.04 -12.88 -1.56
C LEU A 614 3.86 -12.06 -2.10
N ILE A 615 2.78 -12.05 -1.34
CA ILE A 615 1.51 -11.39 -1.69
C ILE A 615 1.36 -9.94 -1.18
N SER A 616 2.41 -9.36 -0.59
CA SER A 616 2.35 -8.05 0.07
C SER A 616 2.48 -6.89 -0.94
N THR A 617 1.43 -6.08 -1.09
CA THR A 617 1.42 -4.85 -1.90
C THR A 617 0.50 -3.80 -1.25
N GLU A 618 0.71 -2.53 -1.56
CA GLU A 618 -0.13 -1.40 -1.17
C GLU A 618 -1.45 -1.30 -1.93
N VAL A 619 -1.57 -1.87 -3.14
CA VAL A 619 -2.80 -1.74 -3.97
C VAL A 619 -3.89 -2.76 -3.64
N ALA A 620 -3.59 -3.80 -2.87
CA ALA A 620 -4.52 -4.87 -2.49
C ALA A 620 -5.02 -4.72 -1.05
N PRO A 621 -6.28 -5.11 -0.73
CA PRO A 621 -6.81 -5.02 0.62
C PRO A 621 -6.19 -6.09 1.54
N PHE A 622 -5.25 -5.66 2.37
CA PHE A 622 -4.60 -6.51 3.36
C PHE A 622 -5.47 -6.63 4.62
N GLY A 623 -5.87 -7.84 4.99
CA GLY A 623 -6.37 -8.11 6.34
C GLY A 623 -7.15 -9.41 6.50
N GLY A 624 -7.45 -9.76 7.75
CA GLY A 624 -7.93 -11.11 8.12
C GLY A 624 -9.44 -11.37 8.03
N PHE A 625 -9.78 -12.65 8.09
CA PHE A 625 -11.08 -13.20 8.52
C PHE A 625 -10.99 -13.76 9.96
N LYS A 626 -12.11 -14.24 10.50
CA LYS A 626 -12.22 -14.90 11.81
C LYS A 626 -11.58 -14.05 12.94
N GLN A 627 -10.72 -14.64 13.77
CA GLN A 627 -10.02 -13.93 14.86
C GLN A 627 -8.70 -13.28 14.41
N SER A 628 -8.38 -13.28 13.10
CA SER A 628 -7.18 -12.62 12.58
C SER A 628 -7.38 -11.13 12.28
N GLY A 629 -8.59 -10.59 12.30
CA GLY A 629 -8.74 -9.13 12.15
C GLY A 629 -10.13 -8.58 11.90
N LEU A 630 -10.16 -7.25 11.79
CA LEU A 630 -11.31 -6.42 11.41
C LEU A 630 -10.80 -5.25 10.55
N GLY A 631 -11.51 -4.95 9.47
CA GLY A 631 -11.13 -3.91 8.50
C GLY A 631 -10.05 -4.36 7.51
N ARG A 632 -9.54 -3.43 6.69
CA ARG A 632 -8.47 -3.68 5.71
C ARG A 632 -7.47 -2.51 5.67
N GLU A 633 -6.21 -2.82 5.37
CA GLU A 633 -5.14 -1.85 5.10
C GLU A 633 -4.68 -1.94 3.64
N GLY A 634 -4.20 -0.84 3.06
CA GLY A 634 -3.93 -0.77 1.62
C GLY A 634 -5.20 -0.78 0.75
N SER A 635 -5.01 -0.62 -0.56
CA SER A 635 -6.05 -0.44 -1.59
C SER A 635 -6.99 0.75 -1.35
N LYS A 636 -7.90 0.97 -2.32
CA LYS A 636 -9.04 1.91 -2.16
C LYS A 636 -9.89 1.63 -0.92
N TYR A 637 -9.90 0.39 -0.40
CA TYR A 637 -10.68 0.03 0.79
C TYR A 637 -10.02 0.51 2.09
N GLY A 638 -8.70 0.64 2.13
CA GLY A 638 -7.97 1.00 3.36
C GLY A 638 -8.19 2.43 3.83
N ILE A 639 -8.64 3.35 2.95
CA ILE A 639 -8.96 4.73 3.35
C ILE A 639 -10.35 4.85 3.99
N ASP A 640 -11.31 3.98 3.61
CA ASP A 640 -12.66 3.93 4.19
C ASP A 640 -12.66 3.56 5.68
N GLU A 641 -11.62 2.89 6.15
CA GLU A 641 -11.36 2.66 7.58
C GLU A 641 -11.23 3.96 8.37
N TYR A 642 -10.75 5.05 7.76
CA TYR A 642 -10.47 6.34 8.39
C TYR A 642 -11.52 7.40 8.06
N LEU A 643 -12.62 6.99 7.43
CA LEU A 643 -13.75 7.84 7.04
C LEU A 643 -15.05 7.49 7.76
N GLU A 644 -15.93 8.47 7.93
CA GLU A 644 -17.34 8.26 8.32
C GLU A 644 -18.30 8.60 7.18
N ILE A 645 -19.36 7.81 7.04
CA ILE A 645 -20.39 7.99 6.02
C ILE A 645 -21.53 8.87 6.59
N LYS A 646 -21.79 10.01 5.95
CA LYS A 646 -22.92 10.90 6.28
C LYS A 646 -23.95 10.87 5.16
N TYR A 647 -25.16 10.43 5.45
CA TYR A 647 -26.31 10.59 4.56
C TYR A 647 -26.95 11.98 4.73
N VAL A 648 -27.26 12.64 3.62
CA VAL A 648 -27.97 13.93 3.57
C VAL A 648 -29.17 13.80 2.64
N CYS A 649 -30.37 13.98 3.19
CA CYS A 649 -31.60 14.12 2.42
C CYS A 649 -31.95 15.60 2.30
N LEU A 650 -31.85 16.16 1.10
CA LEU A 650 -32.35 17.49 0.79
C LEU A 650 -33.81 17.36 0.35
N GLY A 651 -34.72 17.93 1.14
CA GLY A 651 -36.16 17.83 0.90
C GLY A 651 -36.82 19.13 0.47
N ASN A 652 -38.07 19.00 0.06
CA ASN A 652 -38.96 20.09 -0.40
C ASN A 652 -38.36 20.87 -1.58
N LEU A 653 -37.76 20.16 -2.53
CA LEU A 653 -37.10 20.75 -3.70
C LEU A 653 -38.03 20.91 -4.92
N LYS A 654 -39.34 20.85 -4.70
CA LYS A 654 -40.35 21.34 -5.67
C LYS A 654 -40.30 22.86 -5.67
N GLU A 655 -40.36 23.45 -6.87
CA GLU A 655 -40.14 24.88 -7.10
C GLU A 655 -41.08 25.78 -6.26
N VAL A 656 -40.50 26.87 -5.76
CA VAL A 656 -41.20 28.08 -5.28
C VAL A 656 -41.10 29.13 -6.38
#